data_AF-A0AAX1L934-F1
#
_entry.id   AF-A0AAX1L934-F1
#
_cell.length_a   1.000
_cell.length_b   1.000
_cell.length_c   1.000
_cell.angle_alpha   90.00
_cell.angle_beta   90.00
_cell.angle_gamma   90.00
#
_symmetry.space_group_name_H-M   'P 1'
#
loop_
_entity.id
_entity.type
_entity.pdbx_description
1 polymer ?
#
loop_
_entity_poly.entity_id
_entity_poly.type
_entity_poly.pdbx_seq_one_letter_code
_entity_poly.pdbx_strand_id
1 'polypeptide(L)'
;MSQLDDFEFRLGEIAGNLHYRNGTNFALAHNGVPVAYSITFTNLSDSVKPEMDVHIACTCYGEDLFPPSTIHVPSLGAYETTNLSLTDSTKPKASLLWELQESDSTDITLTSSAEGKKKEISVPLRLLAYNEWFNSHPFFESLAAFVQPNDSKLIPLLRSASQALIKETGSSSLNGYQQGSKHAVEIAAAIYVALGQEGITYITPPASFENTGQRVRSSSEVILTKFGTCIDLSIAFSAVAEQTGLHPVIILLKGHAMTGIITQDQLLRKPVIEATAELRNLITSGTVLPIDSVSLTSDTPQSFSNSVSQARRILDEAFEKDEVYGIVDIASARQDGMRPLSSGGKDSYGEEEISTGRRNKSSFGKLGNLIHYADEIASSSRLSTEKVPPRIANWMKELLDLTFKNRLLNTKPGAEVIELLTGGGILPHVDDLIHNGTNLAIEPHDAISLNKRAQGFSNVREFGPEYREEQLLKNNRIFADITEKQYKSKLTKLSRTVATLREETGSSNFYLALGSLQIPYTKGSASAPLFLIPIKFTGGKGNSRFGIQIDSSQEATPNHCLVEWLRQNHDLTIPALEHPYQDESGLDIARNISEISKQLADSAVDLEVTENAFILIAKFSTYGMWRDLKNNWRDFEKSPVFHHLTHNPGRPFEDPAGNEDLRDIDVVEGEVFLPISADGAQLKAVAAAGSGRSFVLEGPPGTGKSQTITNLVAHCLAEGQKVLFVAEKQAALDVVKSRLESIGLAPFTLDLHGSDQHPDLLRKKLRDSIDTELIYNNRRWKSTVVEFQSRIQPLTQYPEQIHTANAIGYSLWTAATEEIMCGHGPTLPVPRSYVTNPSEDVSSLGEKFHQLSLAAIEVSREKAGLWFLAGPGVRNVDSNDIMDAWSELWSAYTAVQQNEVAKNIATHYSKDFRNSYETAIARILEITAERKLTNKQRKKAASSLSYIERLAHEADMLAAEAKPVTDAFSVFFLRSGNVQELIDAGEAAQQGFFGKKKRLKHFYDLCAAACSPAFSAAVMSDDPPSPNTILSLARKIPTIRTADTDFRGQLAAIQETAHLADTSVASYGAAKGLRHTAELISKQIATAKEFPDLFDRSPNTLRNAVPLADRYYSAWQNFLTTLTTSDEQFKLWLDGKPWALAIRDQLPKWKADIDANGVSTLRNVAQWNEAAVPLSELGFEEAVLSILEEKYLSRKSIWLSCVVWLGPRLLSALALSSLITSALRRRMTSSSG
;
A
#
# COMPACT_ATOMS: atom_id res chain seq x y z
N MET A 1 20.42 -41.44 -50.86
CA MET A 1 20.54 -41.24 -52.33
C MET A 1 20.29 -42.58 -53.00
N SER A 2 19.54 -42.55 -54.09
CA SER A 2 18.78 -43.64 -54.71
C SER A 2 19.61 -44.83 -55.18
N GLN A 3 19.13 -46.04 -54.89
CA GLN A 3 19.41 -47.25 -55.70
C GLN A 3 18.14 -47.71 -56.45
N LEU A 4 17.19 -46.79 -56.63
CA LEU A 4 16.40 -46.79 -57.85
C LEU A 4 17.31 -46.11 -58.89
N ASP A 5 17.75 -46.90 -59.86
CA ASP A 5 18.57 -46.39 -60.94
C ASP A 5 17.65 -45.89 -62.04
N ASP A 6 17.97 -44.68 -62.51
CA ASP A 6 17.32 -44.04 -63.63
C ASP A 6 18.21 -44.24 -64.84
N PHE A 7 17.76 -45.05 -65.79
CA PHE A 7 18.48 -45.21 -67.04
C PHE A 7 17.91 -44.26 -68.09
N GLU A 8 18.60 -43.14 -68.30
CA GLU A 8 18.28 -42.22 -69.38
C GLU A 8 18.71 -42.79 -70.75
N PHE A 9 17.78 -42.78 -71.69
CA PHE A 9 18.04 -43.16 -73.07
C PHE A 9 17.36 -42.19 -74.05
N ARG A 10 17.73 -42.27 -75.32
CA ARG A 10 17.13 -41.44 -76.38
C ARG A 10 16.62 -42.27 -77.54
N LEU A 11 15.38 -42.03 -77.95
CA LEU A 11 14.75 -42.55 -79.16
C LEU A 11 14.51 -41.39 -80.14
N GLY A 12 15.57 -40.90 -80.77
CA GLY A 12 15.51 -39.71 -81.63
C GLY A 12 15.34 -38.43 -80.81
N GLU A 13 14.24 -37.72 -81.03
CA GLU A 13 13.86 -36.50 -80.28
C GLU A 13 13.01 -36.80 -79.03
N ILE A 14 12.76 -38.08 -78.72
CA ILE A 14 12.12 -38.49 -77.47
C ILE A 14 13.22 -38.95 -76.50
N ALA A 15 13.32 -38.31 -75.34
CA ALA A 15 14.10 -38.81 -74.21
C ALA A 15 13.23 -39.76 -73.40
N GLY A 16 13.78 -40.91 -73.02
CA GLY A 16 13.15 -41.83 -72.09
C GLY A 16 13.99 -41.99 -70.85
N ASN A 17 13.36 -42.22 -69.71
CA ASN A 17 14.03 -42.59 -68.47
C ASN A 17 13.34 -43.82 -67.87
N LEU A 18 14.07 -44.92 -67.77
CA LEU A 18 13.60 -46.16 -67.17
C LEU A 18 13.93 -46.15 -65.68
N HIS A 19 12.89 -46.18 -64.85
CA HIS A 19 13.02 -46.30 -63.40
C HIS A 19 13.05 -47.79 -63.02
N TYR A 20 14.23 -48.31 -62.69
CA TYR A 20 14.43 -49.74 -62.44
C TYR A 20 15.38 -50.00 -61.27
N ARG A 21 15.47 -51.26 -60.83
CA ARG A 21 16.48 -51.72 -59.89
C ARG A 21 17.65 -52.36 -60.65
N ASN A 22 18.87 -52.02 -60.27
CA ASN A 22 20.08 -52.57 -60.88
C ASN A 22 20.42 -54.00 -60.42
N GLY A 23 19.64 -54.57 -59.49
CA GLY A 23 19.84 -55.93 -58.98
C GLY A 23 18.52 -56.64 -58.67
N THR A 24 18.47 -57.95 -58.86
CA THR A 24 17.37 -58.80 -58.42
C THR A 24 17.90 -60.11 -57.84
N ASN A 25 17.20 -60.69 -56.87
CA ASN A 25 17.53 -61.97 -56.26
C ASN A 25 16.29 -62.86 -56.16
N PHE A 26 16.48 -64.10 -55.70
CA PHE A 26 15.37 -65.03 -55.47
C PHE A 26 14.36 -64.49 -54.46
N ALA A 27 14.80 -63.87 -53.35
CA ALA A 27 13.91 -63.34 -52.31
C ALA A 27 12.93 -62.27 -52.83
N LEU A 28 13.41 -61.32 -53.63
CA LEU A 28 12.59 -60.26 -54.24
C LEU A 28 11.65 -60.84 -55.29
N ALA A 29 12.11 -61.80 -56.10
CA ALA A 29 11.27 -62.47 -57.10
C ALA A 29 10.18 -63.34 -56.47
N HIS A 30 10.52 -64.10 -55.43
CA HIS A 30 9.58 -64.91 -54.65
C HIS A 30 8.45 -64.05 -54.05
N ASN A 31 8.79 -62.83 -53.65
CA ASN A 31 7.85 -61.85 -53.10
C ASN A 31 7.23 -60.92 -54.16
N GLY A 32 7.38 -61.22 -55.45
CA GLY A 32 6.69 -60.53 -56.54
C GLY A 32 7.15 -59.09 -56.79
N VAL A 33 8.35 -58.70 -56.31
CA VAL A 33 8.89 -57.36 -56.49
C VAL A 33 9.42 -57.20 -57.93
N PRO A 34 8.90 -56.24 -58.72
CA PRO A 34 9.27 -56.07 -60.12
C PRO A 34 10.70 -55.54 -60.30
N VAL A 35 11.28 -55.79 -61.48
CA VAL A 35 12.61 -55.27 -61.85
C VAL A 35 12.53 -53.81 -62.34
N ALA A 36 11.47 -53.42 -63.04
CA ALA A 36 11.26 -52.03 -63.45
C ALA A 36 9.90 -51.52 -62.97
N TYR A 37 9.87 -50.31 -62.44
CA TYR A 37 8.68 -49.73 -61.80
C TYR A 37 7.89 -48.89 -62.78
N SER A 38 8.58 -48.04 -63.53
CA SER A 38 7.95 -47.15 -64.50
C SER A 38 8.96 -46.70 -65.56
N ILE A 39 8.45 -46.13 -66.64
CA ILE A 39 9.24 -45.56 -67.71
C ILE A 39 8.61 -44.24 -68.13
N THR A 40 9.41 -43.18 -68.14
CA THR A 40 8.98 -41.87 -68.58
C THR A 40 9.45 -41.60 -69.99
N PHE A 41 8.63 -40.91 -70.79
CA PHE A 41 8.99 -40.45 -72.12
C PHE A 41 8.68 -38.96 -72.24
N THR A 42 9.66 -38.19 -72.70
CA THR A 42 9.58 -36.74 -72.87
C THR A 42 9.91 -36.38 -74.32
N ASN A 43 9.01 -35.66 -74.99
CA ASN A 43 9.28 -35.09 -76.30
C ASN A 43 10.18 -33.86 -76.17
N LEU A 44 11.34 -33.82 -76.83
CA LEU A 44 12.28 -32.69 -76.77
C LEU A 44 12.11 -31.69 -77.94
N SER A 45 11.14 -31.90 -78.82
CA SER A 45 10.91 -31.09 -80.01
C SER A 45 9.69 -30.17 -79.89
N ASP A 46 9.64 -29.15 -80.74
CA ASP A 46 8.48 -28.25 -80.90
C ASP A 46 7.31 -28.88 -81.69
N SER A 47 7.44 -30.15 -82.10
CA SER A 47 6.47 -30.87 -82.94
C SER A 47 5.82 -32.01 -82.19
N VAL A 48 4.53 -32.28 -82.45
CA VAL A 48 3.83 -33.45 -81.89
C VAL A 48 4.47 -34.74 -82.41
N LYS A 49 4.77 -35.68 -81.52
CA LYS A 49 5.22 -37.02 -81.87
C LYS A 49 4.04 -38.00 -81.88
N PRO A 50 3.95 -38.86 -82.91
CA PRO A 50 2.91 -39.88 -82.98
C PRO A 50 3.09 -40.93 -81.87
N GLU A 51 2.06 -41.72 -81.64
CA GLU A 51 2.12 -42.89 -80.76
C GLU A 51 3.21 -43.87 -81.23
N MET A 52 3.86 -44.55 -80.27
CA MET A 52 4.89 -45.55 -80.55
C MET A 52 4.83 -46.72 -79.58
N ASP A 53 5.20 -47.89 -80.05
CA ASP A 53 5.34 -49.08 -79.22
C ASP A 53 6.80 -49.29 -78.82
N VAL A 54 7.02 -49.56 -77.53
CA VAL A 54 8.33 -49.93 -76.97
C VAL A 54 8.20 -51.30 -76.32
N HIS A 55 8.93 -52.29 -76.82
CA HIS A 55 8.97 -53.62 -76.25
C HIS A 55 10.05 -53.71 -75.17
N ILE A 56 9.68 -54.24 -74.01
CA ILE A 56 10.59 -54.54 -72.90
C ILE A 56 10.72 -56.06 -72.75
N ALA A 57 11.95 -56.55 -72.73
CA ALA A 57 12.27 -57.95 -72.51
C ALA A 57 13.56 -58.06 -71.68
N CYS A 58 13.74 -59.17 -70.98
CA CYS A 58 14.99 -59.50 -70.33
C CYS A 58 15.13 -61.01 -70.35
N THR A 59 16.20 -61.51 -70.96
CA THR A 59 16.45 -62.96 -71.10
C THR A 59 17.62 -63.38 -70.23
N CYS A 60 17.51 -64.50 -69.54
CA CYS A 60 18.56 -65.11 -68.76
C CYS A 60 18.61 -66.62 -69.04
N TYR A 61 19.79 -67.16 -69.33
CA TYR A 61 20.01 -68.58 -69.68
C TYR A 61 19.09 -69.15 -70.78
N GLY A 62 18.71 -68.31 -71.75
CA GLY A 62 17.83 -68.73 -72.85
C GLY A 62 16.33 -68.73 -72.53
N GLU A 63 15.94 -68.30 -71.32
CA GLU A 63 14.55 -68.09 -70.92
C GLU A 63 14.27 -66.61 -70.60
N ASP A 64 13.04 -66.16 -70.81
CA ASP A 64 12.61 -64.81 -70.42
C ASP A 64 12.53 -64.70 -68.88
N LEU A 65 13.32 -63.80 -68.29
CA LEU A 65 13.30 -63.47 -66.86
C LEU A 65 11.92 -62.98 -66.43
N PHE A 66 11.27 -62.16 -67.26
CA PHE A 66 9.87 -61.78 -67.14
C PHE A 66 9.22 -61.79 -68.54
N PRO A 67 7.90 -62.01 -68.67
CA PRO A 67 7.24 -62.09 -69.98
C PRO A 67 7.49 -60.82 -70.82
N PRO A 68 7.97 -60.96 -72.08
CA PRO A 68 8.14 -59.82 -72.97
C PRO A 68 6.83 -59.03 -73.09
N SER A 69 6.91 -57.73 -72.88
CA SER A 69 5.73 -56.85 -72.78
C SER A 69 5.85 -55.68 -73.73
N THR A 70 4.72 -55.21 -74.25
CA THR A 70 4.65 -54.04 -75.15
C THR A 70 4.12 -52.84 -74.37
N ILE A 71 4.86 -51.76 -74.40
CA ILE A 71 4.53 -50.48 -73.76
C ILE A 71 4.00 -49.55 -74.85
N HIS A 72 2.72 -49.23 -74.77
CA HIS A 72 2.08 -48.30 -75.70
C HIS A 72 2.32 -46.86 -75.23
N VAL A 73 3.15 -46.12 -75.97
CA VAL A 73 3.44 -44.71 -75.68
C VAL A 73 2.44 -43.85 -76.46
N PRO A 74 1.60 -43.04 -75.77
CA PRO A 74 0.63 -42.17 -76.44
C PRO A 74 1.32 -41.08 -77.27
N SER A 75 0.57 -40.40 -78.14
CA SER A 75 1.08 -39.21 -78.84
C SER A 75 1.48 -38.13 -77.84
N LEU A 76 2.68 -37.56 -78.03
CA LEU A 76 3.25 -36.54 -77.14
C LEU A 76 3.29 -35.18 -77.82
N GLY A 77 2.67 -34.18 -77.22
CA GLY A 77 2.77 -32.77 -77.59
C GLY A 77 4.19 -32.21 -77.41
N ALA A 78 4.43 -30.99 -77.87
CA ALA A 78 5.72 -30.33 -77.73
C ALA A 78 6.11 -30.20 -76.25
N TYR A 79 7.30 -30.69 -75.88
CA TYR A 79 7.80 -30.71 -74.49
C TYR A 79 6.95 -31.50 -73.49
N GLU A 80 6.01 -32.34 -73.96
CA GLU A 80 5.17 -33.16 -73.09
C GLU A 80 5.92 -34.38 -72.55
N THR A 81 5.65 -34.73 -71.29
CA THR A 81 6.17 -35.93 -70.61
C THR A 81 5.01 -36.84 -70.22
N THR A 82 5.14 -38.14 -70.48
CA THR A 82 4.24 -39.18 -69.95
C THR A 82 5.01 -40.16 -69.07
N ASN A 83 4.33 -40.76 -68.09
CA ASN A 83 4.88 -41.80 -67.22
C ASN A 83 4.00 -43.06 -67.29
N LEU A 84 4.62 -44.21 -67.58
CA LEU A 84 3.92 -45.48 -67.76
C LEU A 84 4.42 -46.50 -66.73
N SER A 85 3.50 -47.17 -66.03
CA SER A 85 3.83 -48.19 -65.03
C SER A 85 4.26 -49.51 -65.69
N LEU A 86 5.28 -50.15 -65.12
CA LEU A 86 5.84 -51.44 -65.55
C LEU A 86 5.73 -52.54 -64.48
N THR A 87 5.05 -52.24 -63.37
CA THR A 87 5.05 -53.06 -62.15
C THR A 87 4.51 -54.47 -62.33
N ASP A 88 3.53 -54.68 -63.22
CA ASP A 88 2.97 -56.02 -63.46
C ASP A 88 3.70 -56.79 -64.55
N SER A 89 4.26 -56.09 -65.54
CA SER A 89 4.94 -56.67 -66.70
C SER A 89 6.36 -57.15 -66.45
N THR A 90 7.02 -56.64 -65.40
CA THR A 90 8.45 -56.89 -65.14
C THR A 90 8.73 -57.68 -63.86
N LYS A 91 7.74 -58.46 -63.40
CA LYS A 91 7.92 -59.39 -62.27
C LYS A 91 8.77 -60.59 -62.71
N PRO A 92 9.96 -60.79 -62.10
CA PRO A 92 10.85 -61.86 -62.51
C PRO A 92 10.34 -63.25 -62.10
N LYS A 93 10.61 -64.26 -62.91
CA LYS A 93 10.33 -65.67 -62.59
C LYS A 93 11.28 -66.16 -61.49
N ALA A 94 10.73 -66.41 -60.31
CA ALA A 94 11.52 -66.88 -59.16
C ALA A 94 12.25 -68.22 -59.43
N SER A 95 11.71 -69.10 -60.28
CA SER A 95 12.35 -70.38 -60.62
C SER A 95 13.71 -70.22 -61.27
N LEU A 96 13.90 -69.20 -62.12
CA LEU A 96 15.18 -68.93 -62.77
C LEU A 96 16.24 -68.45 -61.77
N LEU A 97 15.85 -67.62 -60.82
CA LEU A 97 16.77 -67.10 -59.80
C LEU A 97 17.06 -68.12 -58.69
N TRP A 98 16.18 -69.10 -58.49
CA TRP A 98 16.44 -70.22 -57.56
C TRP A 98 17.62 -71.09 -57.99
N GLU A 99 17.82 -71.24 -59.31
CA GLU A 99 18.89 -72.08 -59.85
C GLU A 99 20.28 -71.44 -59.72
N LEU A 100 20.33 -70.11 -59.59
CA LEU A 100 21.54 -69.30 -59.63
C LEU A 100 22.41 -69.44 -58.35
N GLN A 101 23.56 -70.12 -58.47
CA GLN A 101 24.52 -70.36 -57.37
C GLN A 101 25.49 -69.20 -57.13
N GLU A 102 25.86 -68.50 -58.20
CA GLU A 102 26.81 -67.39 -58.21
C GLU A 102 26.13 -66.19 -58.85
N SER A 103 26.48 -64.96 -58.44
CA SER A 103 25.90 -63.77 -59.05
C SER A 103 26.29 -63.67 -60.54
N ASP A 104 25.35 -63.29 -61.39
CA ASP A 104 25.53 -63.10 -62.83
C ASP A 104 25.01 -61.72 -63.27
N SER A 105 25.12 -61.39 -64.55
CA SER A 105 24.60 -60.16 -65.14
C SER A 105 23.80 -60.45 -66.41
N THR A 106 22.71 -59.74 -66.60
CA THR A 106 21.93 -59.73 -67.83
C THR A 106 21.54 -58.29 -68.18
N ASP A 107 20.95 -58.06 -69.34
CA ASP A 107 20.44 -56.75 -69.74
C ASP A 107 18.92 -56.79 -69.88
N ILE A 108 18.26 -55.71 -69.47
CA ILE A 108 16.91 -55.37 -69.88
C ILE A 108 17.01 -54.72 -71.26
N THR A 109 16.39 -55.35 -72.26
CA THR A 109 16.38 -54.86 -73.63
C THR A 109 15.10 -54.07 -73.88
N LEU A 110 15.25 -52.80 -74.23
CA LEU A 110 14.19 -51.94 -74.75
C LEU A 110 14.33 -51.85 -76.27
N THR A 111 13.30 -52.29 -76.99
CA THR A 111 13.25 -52.22 -78.45
C THR A 111 12.12 -51.29 -78.88
N SER A 112 12.44 -50.27 -79.68
CA SER A 112 11.43 -49.44 -80.35
C SER A 112 11.55 -49.57 -81.86
N SER A 113 10.41 -49.59 -82.55
CA SER A 113 10.33 -49.51 -84.01
C SER A 113 9.66 -48.20 -84.43
N ALA A 114 10.44 -47.28 -84.97
CA ALA A 114 9.94 -46.04 -85.58
C ALA A 114 10.42 -45.97 -87.04
N GLU A 115 9.51 -45.69 -87.99
CA GLU A 115 9.82 -45.52 -89.42
C GLU A 115 10.63 -46.68 -90.05
N GLY A 116 10.40 -47.92 -89.61
CA GLY A 116 11.09 -49.11 -90.14
C GLY A 116 12.55 -49.30 -89.67
N LYS A 117 13.06 -48.45 -88.77
CA LYS A 117 14.36 -48.62 -88.11
C LYS A 117 14.15 -49.12 -86.68
N LYS A 118 14.69 -50.30 -86.37
CA LYS A 118 14.72 -50.87 -85.02
C LYS A 118 15.83 -50.19 -84.23
N LYS A 119 15.51 -49.61 -83.08
CA LYS A 119 16.49 -49.12 -82.10
C LYS A 119 16.40 -49.96 -80.84
N GLU A 120 17.54 -50.50 -80.42
CA GLU A 120 17.67 -51.40 -79.29
C GLU A 120 18.57 -50.76 -78.23
N ILE A 121 18.13 -50.79 -76.98
CA ILE A 121 18.83 -50.22 -75.83
C ILE A 121 18.94 -51.34 -74.79
N SER A 122 20.16 -51.60 -74.34
CA SER A 122 20.45 -52.56 -73.27
C SER A 122 20.73 -51.83 -71.97
N VAL A 123 20.00 -52.19 -70.92
CA VAL A 123 20.11 -51.64 -69.58
C VAL A 123 20.64 -52.73 -68.64
N PRO A 124 21.81 -52.57 -67.99
CA PRO A 124 22.42 -53.63 -67.20
C PRO A 124 21.62 -53.95 -65.93
N LEU A 125 21.43 -55.25 -65.67
CA LEU A 125 20.75 -55.82 -64.51
C LEU A 125 21.60 -56.93 -63.87
N ARG A 126 21.90 -56.80 -62.58
CA ARG A 126 22.59 -57.84 -61.82
C ARG A 126 21.62 -58.89 -61.31
N LEU A 127 21.98 -60.15 -61.45
CA LEU A 127 21.28 -61.30 -60.88
C LEU A 127 22.11 -61.79 -59.69
N LEU A 128 21.58 -61.69 -58.48
CA LEU A 128 22.26 -62.14 -57.28
C LEU A 128 21.99 -63.63 -57.04
N ALA A 129 22.92 -64.32 -56.36
CA ALA A 129 22.74 -65.73 -56.04
C ALA A 129 21.44 -65.95 -55.22
N TYR A 130 20.89 -67.16 -55.26
CA TYR A 130 19.59 -67.46 -54.64
C TYR A 130 19.54 -67.14 -53.13
N ASN A 131 20.67 -67.25 -52.43
CA ASN A 131 20.81 -66.95 -51.00
C ASN A 131 21.52 -65.61 -50.72
N GLU A 132 21.61 -64.73 -51.72
CA GLU A 132 22.26 -63.42 -51.57
C GLU A 132 21.22 -62.32 -51.32
N TRP A 133 21.28 -61.69 -50.15
CA TRP A 133 20.46 -60.54 -49.79
C TRP A 133 20.91 -59.29 -50.56
N PHE A 134 19.93 -58.54 -51.10
CA PHE A 134 20.19 -57.30 -51.81
C PHE A 134 20.31 -56.14 -50.82
N ASN A 135 21.54 -55.70 -50.57
CA ASN A 135 21.85 -54.61 -49.65
C ASN A 135 21.55 -53.25 -50.31
N SER A 136 20.26 -52.89 -50.33
CA SER A 136 19.73 -51.68 -50.93
C SER A 136 18.70 -51.04 -50.01
N HIS A 137 18.87 -49.76 -49.69
CA HIS A 137 18.05 -49.02 -48.71
C HIS A 137 16.53 -49.22 -48.90
N PRO A 138 15.97 -49.11 -50.11
CA PRO A 138 14.53 -49.28 -50.33
C PRO A 138 14.02 -50.72 -50.18
N PHE A 139 14.91 -51.69 -49.94
CA PHE A 139 14.59 -53.13 -49.92
C PHE A 139 15.19 -53.84 -48.71
N PHE A 140 15.53 -53.13 -47.63
CA PHE A 140 16.04 -53.75 -46.41
C PHE A 140 15.04 -54.74 -45.81
N GLU A 141 13.74 -54.53 -45.99
CA GLU A 141 12.68 -55.46 -45.58
C GLU A 141 12.73 -56.81 -46.29
N SER A 142 13.42 -56.92 -47.45
CA SER A 142 13.66 -58.22 -48.10
C SER A 142 14.49 -59.18 -47.25
N LEU A 143 15.19 -58.67 -46.22
CA LEU A 143 15.89 -59.49 -45.24
C LEU A 143 14.93 -60.40 -44.46
N ALA A 144 13.67 -59.98 -44.28
CA ALA A 144 12.65 -60.79 -43.64
C ALA A 144 12.36 -62.09 -44.40
N ALA A 145 12.57 -62.14 -45.72
CA ALA A 145 12.41 -63.38 -46.49
C ALA A 145 13.38 -64.48 -46.03
N PHE A 146 14.58 -64.10 -45.57
CA PHE A 146 15.60 -65.04 -45.08
C PHE A 146 15.32 -65.52 -43.64
N VAL A 147 14.42 -64.87 -42.91
CA VAL A 147 13.94 -65.34 -41.60
C VAL A 147 12.91 -66.45 -41.84
N GLN A 148 13.25 -67.69 -41.46
CA GLN A 148 12.47 -68.89 -41.78
C GLN A 148 11.91 -69.56 -40.50
N PRO A 149 10.82 -69.03 -39.91
CA PRO A 149 10.32 -69.50 -38.60
C PRO A 149 9.78 -70.94 -38.62
N ASN A 150 9.25 -71.39 -39.77
CA ASN A 150 8.67 -72.72 -39.93
C ASN A 150 9.69 -73.81 -40.30
N ASP A 151 10.99 -73.52 -40.21
CA ASP A 151 12.01 -74.52 -40.50
C ASP A 151 12.04 -75.61 -39.42
N SER A 152 11.83 -76.86 -39.84
CA SER A 152 11.82 -78.04 -38.97
C SER A 152 13.10 -78.22 -38.15
N LYS A 153 14.24 -77.67 -38.61
CA LYS A 153 15.52 -77.75 -37.90
C LYS A 153 15.62 -76.79 -36.71
N LEU A 154 14.66 -75.90 -36.49
CA LEU A 154 14.59 -75.03 -35.29
C LEU A 154 14.03 -75.76 -34.05
N ILE A 155 13.36 -76.91 -34.21
CA ILE A 155 12.71 -77.65 -33.11
C ILE A 155 13.68 -77.99 -31.96
N PRO A 156 14.93 -78.46 -32.19
CA PRO A 156 15.89 -78.69 -31.13
C PRO A 156 16.26 -77.42 -30.35
N LEU A 157 16.40 -76.28 -31.04
CA LEU A 157 16.67 -74.98 -30.42
C LEU A 157 15.50 -74.51 -29.55
N LEU A 158 14.26 -74.65 -30.02
CA LEU A 158 13.07 -74.34 -29.23
C LEU A 158 13.01 -75.17 -27.94
N ARG A 159 13.39 -76.45 -28.01
CA ARG A 159 13.48 -77.31 -26.82
C ARG A 159 14.58 -76.84 -25.87
N SER A 160 15.75 -76.46 -26.40
CA SER A 160 16.86 -75.91 -25.61
C SER A 160 16.48 -74.58 -24.94
N ALA A 161 15.80 -73.68 -25.65
CA ALA A 161 15.28 -72.42 -25.12
C ALA A 161 14.26 -72.67 -24.00
N SER A 162 13.30 -73.57 -24.21
CA SER A 162 12.35 -73.97 -23.16
C SER A 162 13.06 -74.50 -21.91
N GLN A 163 14.13 -75.30 -22.05
CA GLN A 163 14.93 -75.77 -20.92
C GLN A 163 15.70 -74.66 -20.21
N ALA A 164 16.27 -73.71 -20.96
CA ALA A 164 16.95 -72.54 -20.39
C ALA A 164 15.96 -71.66 -19.60
N LEU A 165 14.76 -71.46 -20.14
CA LEU A 165 13.69 -70.70 -19.50
C LEU A 165 13.22 -71.35 -18.18
N ILE A 166 13.02 -72.67 -18.16
CA ILE A 166 12.65 -73.41 -16.94
C ILE A 166 13.68 -73.20 -15.84
N LYS A 167 14.97 -73.28 -16.20
CA LYS A 167 16.06 -73.22 -15.24
C LYS A 167 16.15 -71.86 -14.53
N GLU A 168 15.87 -70.77 -15.24
CA GLU A 168 16.02 -69.41 -14.71
C GLU A 168 14.70 -68.82 -14.17
N THR A 169 13.54 -69.17 -14.74
CA THR A 169 12.23 -68.57 -14.40
C THR A 169 11.23 -69.55 -13.79
N GLY A 170 11.45 -70.86 -13.94
CA GLY A 170 10.49 -71.91 -13.58
C GLY A 170 9.39 -72.18 -14.62
N SER A 171 9.29 -71.39 -15.70
CA SER A 171 8.32 -71.58 -16.79
C SER A 171 8.96 -72.26 -18.00
N SER A 172 8.23 -73.15 -18.68
CA SER A 172 8.64 -73.77 -19.95
C SER A 172 7.97 -73.15 -21.18
N SER A 173 7.04 -72.23 -20.95
CA SER A 173 6.14 -71.70 -21.98
C SER A 173 6.88 -70.75 -22.92
N LEU A 174 6.77 -71.00 -24.23
CA LEU A 174 7.27 -70.11 -25.28
C LEU A 174 6.06 -69.50 -26.01
N ASN A 175 5.28 -68.68 -25.31
CA ASN A 175 3.98 -68.17 -25.76
C ASN A 175 4.00 -66.67 -26.10
N GLY A 176 5.12 -66.18 -26.61
CA GLY A 176 5.29 -64.79 -27.03
C GLY A 176 4.95 -63.80 -25.92
N TYR A 177 3.94 -62.95 -26.19
CA TYR A 177 3.52 -61.85 -25.33
C TYR A 177 2.36 -62.18 -24.36
N GLN A 178 1.84 -63.41 -24.36
CA GLN A 178 0.62 -63.76 -23.59
C GLN A 178 0.77 -63.60 -22.06
N GLN A 179 1.99 -63.60 -21.53
CA GLN A 179 2.28 -63.37 -20.10
C GLN A 179 2.93 -61.99 -19.85
N GLY A 180 2.77 -61.06 -20.79
CA GLY A 180 3.30 -59.69 -20.69
C GLY A 180 4.74 -59.54 -21.20
N SER A 181 5.19 -58.29 -21.24
CA SER A 181 6.51 -57.89 -21.78
C SER A 181 7.68 -58.52 -21.04
N LYS A 182 7.55 -58.71 -19.72
CA LYS A 182 8.56 -59.38 -18.90
C LYS A 182 8.86 -60.78 -19.42
N HIS A 183 7.81 -61.55 -19.66
CA HIS A 183 7.97 -62.92 -20.14
C HIS A 183 8.51 -62.96 -21.57
N ALA A 184 8.12 -62.01 -22.42
CA ALA A 184 8.69 -61.87 -23.77
C ALA A 184 10.21 -61.66 -23.75
N VAL A 185 10.73 -60.83 -22.84
CA VAL A 185 12.19 -60.64 -22.65
C VAL A 185 12.86 -61.89 -22.08
N GLU A 186 12.20 -62.61 -21.17
CA GLU A 186 12.71 -63.90 -20.65
C GLU A 186 12.80 -64.96 -21.77
N ILE A 187 11.82 -65.03 -22.67
CA ILE A 187 11.85 -65.90 -23.86
C ILE A 187 13.01 -65.51 -24.78
N ALA A 188 13.22 -64.22 -25.05
CA ALA A 188 14.34 -63.75 -25.85
C ALA A 188 15.71 -64.11 -25.22
N ALA A 189 15.83 -63.97 -23.90
CA ALA A 189 17.02 -64.40 -23.16
C ALA A 189 17.23 -65.92 -23.27
N ALA A 190 16.16 -66.71 -23.23
CA ALA A 190 16.21 -68.15 -23.41
C ALA A 190 16.68 -68.57 -24.81
N ILE A 191 16.20 -67.88 -25.86
CA ILE A 191 16.63 -68.08 -27.25
C ILE A 191 18.11 -67.74 -27.41
N TYR A 192 18.54 -66.60 -26.86
CA TYR A 192 19.95 -66.19 -26.87
C TYR A 192 20.85 -67.25 -26.20
N VAL A 193 20.45 -67.75 -25.04
CA VAL A 193 21.18 -68.82 -24.34
C VAL A 193 21.19 -70.13 -25.16
N ALA A 194 20.08 -70.51 -25.77
CA ALA A 194 19.99 -71.71 -26.60
C ALA A 194 20.93 -71.66 -27.80
N LEU A 195 20.98 -70.53 -28.51
CA LEU A 195 21.89 -70.33 -29.64
C LEU A 195 23.36 -70.34 -29.21
N GLY A 196 23.70 -69.78 -28.04
CA GLY A 196 25.05 -69.85 -27.48
C GLY A 196 25.53 -71.26 -27.18
N GLN A 197 24.60 -72.19 -26.90
CA GLN A 197 24.94 -73.60 -26.64
C GLN A 197 25.28 -74.39 -27.91
N GLU A 198 24.91 -73.90 -29.09
CA GLU A 198 25.22 -74.56 -30.36
C GLU A 198 26.71 -74.50 -30.73
N GLY A 199 27.48 -73.59 -30.11
CA GLY A 199 28.92 -73.47 -30.34
C GLY A 199 29.29 -72.84 -31.69
N ILE A 200 28.46 -71.93 -32.19
CA ILE A 200 28.65 -71.26 -33.48
C ILE A 200 29.94 -70.42 -33.46
N THR A 201 30.75 -70.55 -34.51
CA THR A 201 31.99 -69.79 -34.72
C THR A 201 31.74 -68.64 -35.70
N TYR A 202 32.14 -67.43 -35.31
CA TYR A 202 32.01 -66.25 -36.16
C TYR A 202 32.96 -66.32 -37.36
N ILE A 203 32.46 -65.95 -38.53
CA ILE A 203 33.26 -65.76 -39.75
C ILE A 203 33.06 -64.35 -40.30
N THR A 204 34.12 -63.78 -40.85
CA THR A 204 34.08 -62.43 -41.42
C THR A 204 33.22 -62.43 -42.69
N PRO A 205 32.31 -61.44 -42.87
CA PRO A 205 31.58 -61.28 -44.12
C PRO A 205 32.57 -60.99 -45.29
N PRO A 206 32.27 -61.44 -46.52
CA PRO A 206 33.11 -61.16 -47.67
C PRO A 206 33.21 -59.65 -47.97
N ALA A 207 34.38 -59.20 -48.46
CA ALA A 207 34.75 -57.78 -48.60
C ALA A 207 33.84 -56.92 -49.52
N SER A 208 32.89 -57.53 -50.25
CA SER A 208 31.95 -56.86 -51.17
C SER A 208 30.59 -56.49 -50.55
N PHE A 209 30.42 -56.70 -49.24
CA PHE A 209 29.17 -56.56 -48.48
C PHE A 209 28.51 -55.17 -48.56
N GLU A 210 29.30 -54.09 -48.48
CA GLU A 210 28.75 -52.73 -48.28
C GLU A 210 28.07 -52.13 -49.51
N ASN A 211 28.35 -52.65 -50.72
CA ASN A 211 27.92 -52.02 -51.97
C ASN A 211 27.07 -52.90 -52.90
N THR A 212 26.94 -54.20 -52.64
CA THR A 212 26.35 -55.13 -53.63
C THR A 212 25.41 -56.20 -53.09
N GLY A 213 25.51 -56.55 -51.79
CA GLY A 213 24.75 -57.64 -51.16
C GLY A 213 25.60 -58.56 -50.31
N GLN A 214 24.97 -59.46 -49.54
CA GLN A 214 25.65 -60.52 -48.78
C GLN A 214 25.02 -61.87 -49.07
N ARG A 215 25.84 -62.92 -49.24
CA ARG A 215 25.34 -64.28 -49.03
C ARG A 215 24.93 -64.47 -47.58
N VAL A 216 23.73 -64.98 -47.43
CA VAL A 216 23.07 -65.27 -46.17
C VAL A 216 22.86 -66.76 -46.08
N ARG A 217 23.31 -67.36 -44.99
CA ARG A 217 23.04 -68.77 -44.70
C ARG A 217 21.65 -68.89 -44.10
N SER A 218 20.93 -69.95 -44.48
CA SER A 218 19.68 -70.28 -43.80
C SER A 218 19.92 -70.57 -42.32
N SER A 219 18.89 -70.41 -41.48
CA SER A 219 19.00 -70.76 -40.06
C SER A 219 19.41 -72.23 -39.88
N SER A 220 18.93 -73.12 -40.75
CA SER A 220 19.37 -74.52 -40.85
C SER A 220 20.88 -74.67 -41.08
N GLU A 221 21.44 -73.98 -42.08
CA GLU A 221 22.87 -74.04 -42.39
C GLU A 221 23.72 -73.54 -41.22
N VAL A 222 23.33 -72.44 -40.55
CA VAL A 222 24.05 -71.92 -39.39
C VAL A 222 24.10 -72.95 -38.27
N ILE A 223 22.97 -73.62 -37.99
CA ILE A 223 22.85 -74.63 -36.94
C ILE A 223 23.61 -75.92 -37.31
N LEU A 224 23.61 -76.33 -38.57
CA LEU A 224 24.29 -77.55 -39.01
C LEU A 224 25.80 -77.37 -39.13
N THR A 225 26.24 -76.28 -39.77
CA THR A 225 27.66 -76.03 -40.05
C THR A 225 28.41 -75.40 -38.88
N LYS A 226 27.70 -74.83 -37.89
CA LYS A 226 28.26 -74.08 -36.76
C LYS A 226 29.11 -72.86 -37.17
N PHE A 227 28.86 -72.28 -38.34
CA PHE A 227 29.49 -71.04 -38.80
C PHE A 227 28.43 -69.98 -39.13
N GLY A 228 28.72 -68.71 -38.79
CA GLY A 228 27.83 -67.61 -39.13
C GLY A 228 28.52 -66.24 -39.09
N THR A 229 28.06 -65.34 -39.94
CA THR A 229 28.34 -63.90 -39.89
C THR A 229 27.34 -63.18 -38.97
N CYS A 230 27.48 -61.86 -38.75
CA CYS A 230 26.59 -61.09 -37.89
C CYS A 230 25.13 -61.10 -38.39
N ILE A 231 24.91 -61.07 -39.72
CA ILE A 231 23.57 -61.17 -40.33
C ILE A 231 23.01 -62.60 -40.21
N ASP A 232 23.83 -63.63 -40.40
CA ASP A 232 23.42 -65.04 -40.28
C ASP A 232 22.90 -65.34 -38.86
N LEU A 233 23.63 -64.84 -37.85
CA LEU A 233 23.24 -64.97 -36.44
C LEU A 233 21.97 -64.18 -36.11
N SER A 234 21.83 -62.98 -36.66
CA SER A 234 20.64 -62.15 -36.45
C SER A 234 19.40 -62.81 -37.05
N ILE A 235 19.53 -63.43 -38.22
CA ILE A 235 18.45 -64.18 -38.89
C ILE A 235 18.10 -65.45 -38.12
N ALA A 236 19.11 -66.23 -37.67
CA ALA A 236 18.87 -67.42 -36.87
C ALA A 236 18.15 -67.10 -35.56
N PHE A 237 18.54 -66.04 -34.86
CA PHE A 237 17.82 -65.56 -33.69
C PHE A 237 16.39 -65.14 -34.03
N SER A 238 16.23 -64.32 -35.08
CA SER A 238 14.92 -63.82 -35.50
C SER A 238 13.97 -64.95 -35.89
N ALA A 239 14.46 -66.01 -36.54
CA ALA A 239 13.63 -67.14 -36.94
C ALA A 239 13.08 -67.92 -35.73
N VAL A 240 13.92 -68.13 -34.72
CA VAL A 240 13.48 -68.76 -33.46
C VAL A 240 12.53 -67.83 -32.70
N ALA A 241 12.83 -66.53 -32.63
CA ALA A 241 11.98 -65.55 -31.96
C ALA A 241 10.58 -65.44 -32.59
N GLU A 242 10.50 -65.30 -33.92
CA GLU A 242 9.24 -65.29 -34.68
C GLU A 242 8.44 -66.59 -34.42
N GLN A 243 9.11 -67.75 -34.39
CA GLN A 243 8.46 -69.04 -34.12
C GLN A 243 7.95 -69.19 -32.67
N THR A 244 8.51 -68.45 -31.70
CA THR A 244 7.99 -68.38 -30.33
C THR A 244 6.86 -67.37 -30.15
N GLY A 245 6.46 -66.67 -31.22
CA GLY A 245 5.44 -65.62 -31.19
C GLY A 245 5.95 -64.26 -30.70
N LEU A 246 7.26 -64.02 -30.70
CA LEU A 246 7.85 -62.71 -30.50
C LEU A 246 7.96 -61.97 -31.85
N HIS A 247 8.03 -60.63 -31.81
CA HIS A 247 8.29 -59.78 -32.96
C HIS A 247 9.78 -59.41 -32.99
N PRO A 248 10.62 -60.14 -33.75
CA PRO A 248 12.03 -59.83 -33.87
C PRO A 248 12.28 -58.65 -34.80
N VAL A 249 13.40 -57.98 -34.57
CA VAL A 249 13.92 -56.90 -35.40
C VAL A 249 15.36 -57.18 -35.78
N ILE A 250 15.80 -56.67 -36.94
CA ILE A 250 17.20 -56.69 -37.36
C ILE A 250 17.67 -55.24 -37.55
N ILE A 251 18.71 -54.85 -36.81
CA ILE A 251 19.30 -53.51 -36.86
C ILE A 251 20.56 -53.57 -37.73
N LEU A 252 20.57 -52.73 -38.78
CA LEU A 252 21.61 -52.65 -39.78
C LEU A 252 22.53 -51.46 -39.50
N LEU A 253 23.83 -51.74 -39.40
CA LEU A 253 24.89 -50.77 -39.15
C LEU A 253 25.98 -50.93 -40.21
N LYS A 254 26.83 -49.93 -40.37
CA LYS A 254 28.01 -50.05 -41.23
C LYS A 254 28.93 -51.16 -40.73
N GLY A 255 29.13 -52.19 -41.57
CA GLY A 255 29.98 -53.33 -41.27
C GLY A 255 29.47 -54.29 -40.18
N HIS A 256 28.25 -54.08 -39.64
CA HIS A 256 27.69 -54.91 -38.56
C HIS A 256 26.17 -55.05 -38.67
N ALA A 257 25.63 -56.16 -38.18
CA ALA A 257 24.20 -56.37 -38.04
C ALA A 257 23.94 -57.01 -36.69
N MET A 258 22.87 -56.57 -36.02
CA MET A 258 22.46 -57.14 -34.74
C MET A 258 20.96 -57.40 -34.75
N THR A 259 20.51 -58.24 -33.82
CA THR A 259 19.10 -58.57 -33.67
C THR A 259 18.49 -57.83 -32.49
N GLY A 260 17.19 -57.95 -32.32
CA GLY A 260 16.47 -57.45 -31.16
C GLY A 260 15.07 -58.02 -31.13
N ILE A 261 14.32 -57.63 -30.11
CA ILE A 261 12.88 -57.91 -30.03
C ILE A 261 12.12 -56.62 -29.74
N ILE A 262 10.88 -56.53 -30.23
CA ILE A 262 9.92 -55.58 -29.71
C ILE A 262 9.42 -56.13 -28.38
N THR A 263 9.48 -55.34 -27.31
CA THR A 263 9.21 -55.83 -25.94
C THR A 263 7.71 -55.95 -25.63
N GLN A 264 6.85 -55.30 -26.42
CA GLN A 264 5.40 -55.30 -26.30
C GLN A 264 4.77 -55.93 -27.56
N ASP A 265 3.55 -56.43 -27.45
CA ASP A 265 2.80 -57.01 -28.59
C ASP A 265 2.29 -55.90 -29.52
N GLN A 266 3.21 -55.26 -30.22
CA GLN A 266 2.97 -54.18 -31.17
C GLN A 266 3.99 -54.26 -32.31
N LEU A 267 3.63 -53.67 -33.45
CA LEU A 267 4.49 -53.59 -34.63
C LEU A 267 4.98 -52.16 -34.84
N LEU A 268 6.12 -52.00 -35.51
CA LEU A 268 6.59 -50.70 -35.96
C LEU A 268 5.70 -50.18 -37.10
N ARG A 269 5.65 -48.84 -37.24
CA ARG A 269 4.78 -48.13 -38.19
C ARG A 269 5.06 -48.46 -39.66
N LYS A 270 6.29 -48.87 -39.95
CA LYS A 270 6.77 -49.28 -41.27
C LYS A 270 7.68 -50.50 -41.08
N PRO A 271 7.82 -51.36 -42.11
CA PRO A 271 8.76 -52.47 -42.07
C PRO A 271 10.22 -52.05 -41.85
N VAL A 272 10.59 -50.86 -42.31
CA VAL A 272 11.93 -50.28 -42.15
C VAL A 272 11.81 -48.89 -41.54
N ILE A 273 12.50 -48.67 -40.42
CA ILE A 273 12.69 -47.34 -39.83
C ILE A 273 14.14 -46.92 -40.04
N GLU A 274 14.33 -45.86 -40.82
CA GLU A 274 15.63 -45.32 -41.21
C GLU A 274 15.99 -44.06 -40.40
N ALA A 275 14.99 -43.40 -39.82
CA ALA A 275 15.16 -42.16 -39.07
C ALA A 275 15.93 -42.43 -37.77
N THR A 276 17.12 -41.83 -37.65
CA THR A 276 18.02 -42.03 -36.51
C THR A 276 17.38 -41.62 -35.18
N ALA A 277 16.60 -40.52 -35.15
CA ALA A 277 15.89 -40.07 -33.95
C ALA A 277 14.77 -41.04 -33.53
N GLU A 278 13.96 -41.54 -34.48
CA GLU A 278 12.90 -42.52 -34.19
C GLU A 278 13.51 -43.84 -33.68
N LEU A 279 14.58 -44.32 -34.31
CA LEU A 279 15.29 -45.54 -33.92
C LEU A 279 15.88 -45.40 -32.51
N ARG A 280 16.53 -44.26 -32.21
CA ARG A 280 17.02 -43.95 -30.85
C ARG A 280 15.89 -43.95 -29.83
N ASN A 281 14.77 -43.28 -30.12
CA ASN A 281 13.61 -43.24 -29.22
C ASN A 281 13.00 -44.64 -28.99
N LEU A 282 12.96 -45.51 -30.00
CA LEU A 282 12.51 -46.90 -29.85
C LEU A 282 13.42 -47.71 -28.91
N ILE A 283 14.74 -47.49 -28.94
CA ILE A 283 15.71 -48.13 -28.05
C ILE A 283 15.66 -47.54 -26.63
N THR A 284 15.58 -46.21 -26.50
CA THR A 284 15.55 -45.49 -25.22
C THR A 284 14.23 -45.75 -24.47
N SER A 285 13.10 -45.82 -25.18
CA SER A 285 11.82 -46.26 -24.60
C SER A 285 11.80 -47.72 -24.16
N GLY A 286 12.78 -48.52 -24.58
CA GLY A 286 12.76 -49.96 -24.37
C GLY A 286 11.71 -50.69 -25.21
N THR A 287 11.07 -49.99 -26.17
CA THR A 287 10.18 -50.61 -27.15
C THR A 287 10.93 -51.65 -27.98
N VAL A 288 12.15 -51.31 -28.40
CA VAL A 288 13.09 -52.22 -29.05
C VAL A 288 14.23 -52.55 -28.09
N LEU A 289 14.45 -53.84 -27.86
CA LEU A 289 15.57 -54.34 -27.07
C LEU A 289 16.66 -54.86 -28.02
N PRO A 290 17.75 -54.09 -28.27
CA PRO A 290 18.83 -54.53 -29.15
C PRO A 290 19.69 -55.60 -28.46
N ILE A 291 20.12 -56.60 -29.22
CA ILE A 291 20.89 -57.76 -28.75
C ILE A 291 22.06 -57.99 -29.71
N ASP A 292 23.28 -57.89 -29.19
CA ASP A 292 24.48 -58.22 -29.98
C ASP A 292 24.65 -59.74 -30.05
N SER A 293 24.18 -60.35 -31.15
CA SER A 293 24.27 -61.79 -31.38
C SER A 293 25.70 -62.28 -31.62
N VAL A 294 26.65 -61.39 -31.96
CA VAL A 294 28.07 -61.78 -32.12
C VAL A 294 28.70 -62.11 -30.77
N SER A 295 28.22 -61.55 -29.66
CA SER A 295 28.69 -61.88 -28.31
C SER A 295 28.54 -63.38 -27.96
N LEU A 296 27.69 -64.12 -28.68
CA LEU A 296 27.54 -65.58 -28.56
C LEU A 296 28.77 -66.37 -29.05
N THR A 297 29.52 -65.81 -29.99
CA THR A 297 30.62 -66.50 -30.69
C THR A 297 31.99 -66.34 -30.02
N SER A 298 32.06 -65.57 -28.94
CA SER A 298 33.27 -65.38 -28.17
C SER A 298 33.65 -66.64 -27.38
N ASP A 299 34.94 -66.83 -27.09
CA ASP A 299 35.44 -67.97 -26.30
C ASP A 299 34.82 -68.03 -24.89
N THR A 300 34.36 -66.88 -24.39
CA THR A 300 33.57 -66.73 -23.16
C THR A 300 32.25 -66.01 -23.47
N PRO A 301 31.20 -66.73 -23.88
CA PRO A 301 29.91 -66.14 -24.23
C PRO A 301 29.37 -65.26 -23.11
N GLN A 302 29.01 -64.02 -23.44
CA GLN A 302 28.46 -63.07 -22.48
C GLN A 302 27.04 -63.46 -22.03
N SER A 303 26.61 -62.97 -20.87
CA SER A 303 25.20 -63.08 -20.46
C SER A 303 24.30 -62.25 -21.39
N PHE A 304 23.02 -62.60 -21.46
CA PHE A 304 22.03 -61.83 -22.22
C PHE A 304 21.99 -60.36 -21.80
N SER A 305 22.05 -60.08 -20.49
CA SER A 305 22.08 -58.70 -20.00
C SER A 305 23.27 -57.89 -20.54
N ASN A 306 24.43 -58.52 -20.65
CA ASN A 306 25.65 -57.86 -21.10
C ASN A 306 25.65 -57.67 -22.62
N SER A 307 25.08 -58.60 -23.40
CA SER A 307 24.95 -58.44 -24.85
C SER A 307 24.01 -57.29 -25.21
N VAL A 308 22.96 -57.05 -24.43
CA VAL A 308 22.09 -55.87 -24.59
C VAL A 308 22.85 -54.58 -24.27
N SER A 309 23.60 -54.52 -23.16
CA SER A 309 24.41 -53.34 -22.82
C SER A 309 25.49 -53.06 -23.87
N GLN A 310 26.13 -54.10 -24.39
CA GLN A 310 27.09 -53.99 -25.48
C GLN A 310 26.42 -53.49 -26.77
N ALA A 311 25.25 -54.02 -27.13
CA ALA A 311 24.50 -53.58 -28.29
C ALA A 311 24.14 -52.09 -28.22
N ARG A 312 23.63 -51.62 -27.06
CA ARG A 312 23.36 -50.20 -26.82
C ARG A 312 24.60 -49.33 -27.02
N ARG A 313 25.75 -49.75 -26.49
CA ARG A 313 27.01 -49.02 -26.66
C ARG A 313 27.48 -48.94 -28.12
N ILE A 314 27.40 -50.06 -28.86
CA ILE A 314 27.75 -50.08 -30.29
C ILE A 314 26.82 -49.14 -31.06
N LEU A 315 25.52 -49.14 -30.72
CA LEU A 315 24.53 -48.27 -31.32
C LEU A 315 24.83 -46.79 -31.02
N ASP A 316 25.12 -46.43 -29.77
CA ASP A 316 25.48 -45.07 -29.38
C ASP A 316 26.68 -44.55 -30.21
N GLU A 317 27.75 -45.35 -30.30
CA GLU A 317 28.94 -45.02 -31.09
C GLU A 317 28.64 -44.93 -32.60
N ALA A 318 27.77 -45.80 -33.13
CA ALA A 318 27.37 -45.79 -34.53
C ALA A 318 26.50 -44.58 -34.86
N PHE A 319 25.57 -44.21 -33.99
CA PHE A 319 24.74 -43.02 -34.20
C PHE A 319 25.57 -41.73 -34.13
N GLU A 320 26.61 -41.64 -33.29
CA GLU A 320 27.52 -40.48 -33.28
C GLU A 320 28.26 -40.28 -34.61
N LYS A 321 28.52 -41.38 -35.33
CA LYS A 321 29.24 -41.39 -36.62
C LYS A 321 28.32 -41.40 -37.84
N ASP A 322 27.00 -41.39 -37.64
CA ASP A 322 26.00 -41.56 -38.70
C ASP A 322 26.18 -42.89 -39.48
N GLU A 323 26.49 -43.96 -38.75
CA GLU A 323 26.78 -45.30 -39.27
C GLU A 323 25.62 -46.30 -39.05
N VAL A 324 24.42 -45.81 -38.71
CA VAL A 324 23.19 -46.61 -38.56
C VAL A 324 22.37 -46.52 -39.84
N TYR A 325 22.08 -47.65 -40.48
CA TYR A 325 21.31 -47.69 -41.73
C TYR A 325 19.80 -47.82 -41.48
N GLY A 326 19.39 -48.56 -40.45
CA GLY A 326 17.99 -48.69 -40.09
C GLY A 326 17.67 -49.95 -39.31
N ILE A 327 16.40 -50.11 -38.94
CA ILE A 327 15.86 -51.28 -38.26
C ILE A 327 14.75 -51.90 -39.11
N VAL A 328 14.82 -53.21 -39.30
CA VAL A 328 13.85 -54.01 -40.03
C VAL A 328 12.97 -54.76 -39.04
N ASP A 329 11.68 -54.44 -39.01
CA ASP A 329 10.66 -55.20 -38.28
C ASP A 329 10.17 -56.36 -39.15
N ILE A 330 10.49 -57.58 -38.71
CA ILE A 330 10.17 -58.79 -39.48
C ILE A 330 8.66 -58.99 -39.58
N ALA A 331 7.91 -58.75 -38.50
CA ALA A 331 6.48 -58.96 -38.47
C ALA A 331 5.73 -57.89 -39.27
N SER A 332 6.18 -56.63 -39.22
CA SER A 332 5.68 -55.56 -40.10
C SER A 332 5.99 -55.86 -41.58
N ALA A 333 7.20 -56.33 -41.90
CA ALA A 333 7.54 -56.79 -43.25
C ALA A 333 6.64 -57.95 -43.74
N ARG A 334 6.21 -58.86 -42.85
CA ARG A 334 5.23 -59.90 -43.20
C ARG A 334 3.89 -59.31 -43.61
N GLN A 335 3.40 -58.28 -42.88
CA GLN A 335 2.13 -57.62 -43.19
C GLN A 335 2.18 -56.93 -44.56
N ASP A 336 3.35 -56.39 -44.93
CA ASP A 336 3.60 -55.78 -46.24
C ASP A 336 3.90 -56.81 -47.35
N GLY A 337 3.79 -58.11 -47.05
CA GLY A 337 3.81 -59.19 -48.04
C GLY A 337 5.15 -59.91 -48.21
N MET A 338 6.18 -59.62 -47.40
CA MET A 338 7.45 -60.33 -47.43
C MET A 338 7.33 -61.72 -46.77
N ARG A 339 7.15 -62.75 -47.59
CA ARG A 339 7.04 -64.15 -47.18
C ARG A 339 8.41 -64.81 -46.95
N PRO A 340 8.52 -65.72 -45.97
CA PRO A 340 9.72 -66.52 -45.78
C PRO A 340 10.05 -67.37 -47.02
N LEU A 341 11.34 -67.50 -47.33
CA LEU A 341 11.81 -68.45 -48.32
C LEU A 341 11.49 -69.89 -47.88
N SER A 342 11.20 -70.78 -48.83
CA SER A 342 10.95 -72.19 -48.53
C SER A 342 12.20 -72.86 -47.95
N SER A 343 12.06 -73.51 -46.79
CA SER A 343 13.13 -74.24 -46.08
C SER A 343 13.59 -75.54 -46.77
N GLY A 344 13.34 -75.69 -48.07
CA GLY A 344 13.64 -76.90 -48.80
C GLY A 344 14.09 -76.57 -50.22
N GLY A 345 15.33 -76.94 -50.54
CA GLY A 345 15.57 -77.33 -51.92
C GLY A 345 17.01 -77.49 -52.41
N LYS A 346 18.08 -77.24 -51.64
CA LYS A 346 19.45 -77.59 -52.11
C LYS A 346 20.42 -78.19 -51.08
N ASP A 347 20.09 -78.16 -49.79
CA ASP A 347 21.03 -78.56 -48.73
C ASP A 347 20.96 -80.06 -48.41
N SER A 348 21.64 -80.86 -49.22
CA SER A 348 22.02 -82.23 -48.85
C SER A 348 23.35 -82.21 -48.09
N TYR A 349 23.34 -81.73 -46.84
CA TYR A 349 24.43 -82.02 -45.91
C TYR A 349 24.16 -83.38 -45.27
N GLY A 350 25.08 -84.33 -45.46
CA GLY A 350 25.00 -85.63 -44.82
C GLY A 350 24.99 -85.47 -43.30
N GLU A 351 24.11 -86.20 -42.62
CA GLU A 351 24.11 -86.31 -41.15
C GLU A 351 25.38 -87.05 -40.70
N GLU A 352 26.50 -86.34 -40.58
CA GLU A 352 27.64 -86.80 -39.77
C GLU A 352 27.63 -86.05 -38.44
N GLU A 353 27.51 -86.81 -37.34
CA GLU A 353 27.66 -86.33 -35.97
C GLU A 353 29.07 -85.74 -35.77
N ILE A 354 29.21 -84.43 -35.93
CA ILE A 354 30.41 -83.71 -35.48
C ILE A 354 30.36 -83.64 -33.96
N SER A 355 31.33 -84.28 -33.30
CA SER A 355 31.42 -84.36 -31.84
C SER A 355 31.45 -82.97 -31.19
N THR A 356 30.47 -82.71 -30.31
CA THR A 356 30.33 -81.45 -29.57
C THR A 356 31.42 -81.30 -28.50
N GLY A 357 32.38 -80.41 -28.71
CA GLY A 357 33.19 -79.86 -27.63
C GLY A 357 32.32 -78.95 -26.76
N ARG A 358 32.10 -79.31 -25.48
CA ARG A 358 31.39 -78.45 -24.51
C ARG A 358 32.10 -77.11 -24.37
N ARG A 359 31.52 -76.02 -24.89
CA ARG A 359 31.88 -74.63 -24.55
C ARG A 359 31.06 -74.13 -23.35
N ASN A 360 31.55 -73.08 -22.68
CA ASN A 360 30.99 -72.51 -21.45
C ASN A 360 29.52 -72.07 -21.62
N LYS A 361 28.73 -72.23 -20.56
CA LYS A 361 27.29 -71.90 -20.52
C LYS A 361 27.09 -70.39 -20.33
N SER A 362 26.41 -69.74 -21.28
CA SER A 362 25.85 -68.38 -21.08
C SER A 362 24.69 -68.41 -20.07
N SER A 363 24.33 -67.25 -19.53
CA SER A 363 23.23 -67.07 -18.57
C SER A 363 22.39 -65.83 -18.89
N PHE A 364 21.26 -65.65 -18.19
CA PHE A 364 20.40 -64.47 -18.38
C PHE A 364 21.07 -63.18 -17.86
N GLY A 365 21.81 -63.24 -16.75
CA GLY A 365 22.31 -62.06 -16.05
C GLY A 365 21.21 -61.33 -15.26
N LYS A 366 21.44 -60.06 -14.88
CA LYS A 366 20.43 -59.27 -14.14
C LYS A 366 19.42 -58.66 -15.11
N LEU A 367 18.26 -59.29 -15.26
CA LEU A 367 17.20 -58.81 -16.16
C LEU A 367 16.36 -57.65 -15.61
N GLY A 368 16.44 -57.35 -14.31
CA GLY A 368 15.62 -56.32 -13.66
C GLY A 368 15.73 -54.94 -14.31
N ASN A 369 16.93 -54.55 -14.76
CA ASN A 369 17.17 -53.25 -15.38
C ASN A 369 16.70 -53.18 -16.86
N LEU A 370 16.37 -54.31 -17.49
CA LEU A 370 15.99 -54.40 -18.91
C LEU A 370 14.47 -54.45 -19.11
N ILE A 371 13.73 -54.69 -18.03
CA ILE A 371 12.28 -54.89 -18.01
C ILE A 371 11.71 -53.87 -17.03
N HIS A 372 11.76 -52.59 -17.40
CA HIS A 372 11.08 -51.54 -16.65
C HIS A 372 9.94 -50.97 -17.50
N TYR A 373 8.73 -51.19 -16.97
CA TYR A 373 7.46 -50.51 -17.20
C TYR A 373 6.73 -50.76 -18.53
N ALA A 374 5.77 -51.70 -18.52
CA ALA A 374 4.78 -51.86 -19.59
C ALA A 374 3.32 -52.10 -19.14
N ASP A 375 2.96 -52.09 -17.85
CA ASP A 375 1.63 -52.60 -17.42
C ASP A 375 0.61 -51.59 -16.83
N GLU A 376 0.86 -50.27 -16.79
CA GLU A 376 -0.12 -49.33 -16.22
C GLU A 376 -0.22 -47.97 -16.94
N ILE A 377 -0.64 -47.94 -18.22
CA ILE A 377 -1.02 -46.67 -18.88
C ILE A 377 -2.19 -46.92 -19.84
N ALA A 378 -3.41 -47.03 -19.29
CA ALA A 378 -4.63 -47.04 -20.08
C ALA A 378 -5.77 -46.29 -19.37
N SER A 379 -5.52 -45.07 -18.89
CA SER A 379 -6.58 -44.14 -18.49
C SER A 379 -6.03 -42.77 -18.09
N SER A 380 -6.08 -41.80 -18.98
CA SER A 380 -6.69 -40.49 -18.70
C SER A 380 -6.56 -39.56 -19.91
N SER A 381 -7.72 -39.17 -20.40
CA SER A 381 -7.95 -38.36 -21.57
C SER A 381 -8.12 -36.89 -21.21
N ARG A 382 -7.61 -36.03 -22.10
CA ARG A 382 -8.20 -34.77 -22.60
C ARG A 382 -8.50 -33.67 -21.56
N LEU A 383 -7.78 -32.55 -21.70
CA LEU A 383 -8.21 -31.26 -21.19
C LEU A 383 -8.37 -30.27 -22.34
N SER A 384 -9.56 -29.66 -22.35
CA SER A 384 -10.04 -28.64 -23.29
C SER A 384 -9.31 -27.31 -23.13
N THR A 385 -8.98 -26.68 -24.25
CA THR A 385 -8.41 -25.33 -24.32
C THR A 385 -9.52 -24.27 -24.24
N GLU A 386 -9.49 -23.46 -23.18
CA GLU A 386 -10.31 -22.25 -23.04
C GLU A 386 -9.54 -21.00 -23.51
N LYS A 387 -10.27 -19.99 -24.00
CA LYS A 387 -9.70 -18.75 -24.53
C LYS A 387 -9.39 -17.74 -23.42
N VAL A 388 -8.11 -17.47 -23.20
CA VAL A 388 -7.56 -16.47 -22.27
C VAL A 388 -7.68 -15.05 -22.87
N PRO A 389 -7.93 -13.98 -22.06
CA PRO A 389 -7.95 -12.59 -22.54
C PRO A 389 -6.64 -12.16 -23.24
N PRO A 390 -6.68 -11.33 -24.30
CA PRO A 390 -5.50 -11.01 -25.12
C PRO A 390 -4.32 -10.41 -24.35
N ARG A 391 -4.60 -9.57 -23.35
CA ARG A 391 -3.55 -8.92 -22.55
C ARG A 391 -2.88 -9.89 -21.57
N ILE A 392 -3.66 -10.81 -21.00
CA ILE A 392 -3.15 -11.88 -20.15
C ILE A 392 -2.31 -12.85 -20.98
N ALA A 393 -2.76 -13.19 -22.20
CA ALA A 393 -1.99 -13.99 -23.14
C ALA A 393 -0.64 -13.31 -23.52
N ASN A 394 -0.63 -11.98 -23.69
CA ASN A 394 0.61 -11.23 -23.90
C ASN A 394 1.54 -11.27 -22.68
N TRP A 395 1.03 -11.05 -21.47
CA TRP A 395 1.86 -11.17 -20.25
C TRP A 395 2.42 -12.57 -20.06
N MET A 396 1.62 -13.60 -20.35
CA MET A 396 2.08 -14.99 -20.35
C MET A 396 3.22 -15.20 -21.35
N LYS A 397 3.11 -14.62 -22.54
CA LYS A 397 4.17 -14.67 -23.57
C LYS A 397 5.43 -13.92 -23.16
N GLU A 398 5.31 -12.82 -22.42
CA GLU A 398 6.45 -12.05 -21.91
C GLU A 398 7.17 -12.75 -20.73
N LEU A 399 6.44 -13.55 -19.94
CA LEU A 399 7.00 -14.29 -18.80
C LEU A 399 7.78 -15.55 -19.21
N LEU A 400 7.49 -16.15 -20.37
CA LEU A 400 8.18 -17.33 -20.89
C LEU A 400 8.96 -17.00 -22.17
N ASP A 401 10.29 -16.96 -22.09
CA ASP A 401 11.15 -16.89 -23.27
C ASP A 401 11.21 -18.27 -23.95
N LEU A 402 10.39 -18.46 -25.00
CA LEU A 402 10.35 -19.68 -25.80
C LEU A 402 11.36 -19.68 -26.97
N THR A 403 12.33 -18.78 -26.97
CA THR A 403 13.40 -18.76 -27.99
C THR A 403 14.60 -19.61 -27.57
N PHE A 404 15.41 -20.07 -28.54
CA PHE A 404 16.67 -20.79 -28.26
C PHE A 404 17.78 -19.91 -27.63
N LYS A 405 17.47 -18.68 -27.19
CA LYS A 405 18.31 -17.90 -26.27
C LYS A 405 18.12 -18.34 -24.83
N ASN A 406 16.94 -18.86 -24.49
CA ASN A 406 16.66 -19.44 -23.19
C ASN A 406 17.44 -20.74 -23.02
N ARG A 407 18.17 -20.88 -21.92
CA ARG A 407 18.97 -22.07 -21.63
C ARG A 407 18.11 -23.30 -21.38
N LEU A 408 16.89 -23.11 -20.91
CA LEU A 408 15.91 -24.18 -20.78
C LEU A 408 15.47 -24.72 -22.15
N LEU A 409 15.71 -24.03 -23.26
CA LEU A 409 15.47 -24.58 -24.61
C LEU A 409 16.78 -24.87 -25.36
N ASN A 410 17.90 -24.33 -24.88
CA ASN A 410 19.21 -24.50 -25.48
C ASN A 410 20.32 -24.41 -24.43
N THR A 411 20.56 -25.52 -23.73
CA THR A 411 21.60 -25.70 -22.72
C THR A 411 22.95 -25.88 -23.41
N LYS A 412 23.66 -24.77 -23.62
CA LYS A 412 25.02 -24.77 -24.15
C LYS A 412 26.06 -24.74 -23.03
N PRO A 413 27.12 -25.58 -23.09
CA PRO A 413 28.23 -25.52 -22.15
C PRO A 413 28.84 -24.12 -22.06
N GLY A 414 29.13 -23.64 -20.85
CA GLY A 414 29.57 -22.26 -20.65
C GLY A 414 30.08 -21.97 -19.24
N ALA A 415 30.05 -20.69 -18.84
CA ALA A 415 30.45 -20.29 -17.50
C ALA A 415 29.42 -20.67 -16.42
N GLU A 416 28.15 -20.82 -16.82
CA GLU A 416 26.99 -21.05 -15.94
C GLU A 416 26.29 -22.39 -16.21
N VAL A 417 26.88 -23.22 -17.06
CA VAL A 417 26.40 -24.55 -17.44
C VAL A 417 27.63 -25.46 -17.52
N ILE A 418 27.63 -26.54 -16.74
CA ILE A 418 28.70 -27.55 -16.74
C ILE A 418 28.06 -28.92 -16.92
N GLU A 419 28.51 -29.64 -17.95
CA GLU A 419 28.09 -31.01 -18.21
C GLU A 419 28.73 -31.97 -17.20
N LEU A 420 27.93 -32.93 -16.73
CA LEU A 420 28.38 -34.05 -15.91
C LEU A 420 28.49 -35.28 -16.82
N LEU A 421 29.67 -35.92 -16.79
CA LEU A 421 29.99 -37.05 -17.64
C LEU A 421 29.30 -38.33 -17.13
N THR A 422 28.01 -38.45 -17.39
CA THR A 422 27.20 -39.64 -17.12
C THR A 422 27.30 -40.66 -18.27
N GLY A 423 26.99 -41.93 -18.01
CA GLY A 423 26.80 -42.96 -19.04
C GLY A 423 25.31 -43.30 -19.17
N GLY A 424 24.90 -43.99 -20.24
CA GLY A 424 23.51 -44.45 -20.38
C GLY A 424 23.09 -45.34 -19.21
N GLY A 425 21.88 -45.13 -18.71
CA GLY A 425 21.27 -45.87 -17.60
C GLY A 425 21.63 -45.39 -16.20
N ILE A 426 22.50 -44.38 -16.04
CA ILE A 426 22.98 -43.95 -14.71
C ILE A 426 22.16 -42.83 -14.05
N LEU A 427 21.35 -42.10 -14.84
CA LEU A 427 20.59 -40.95 -14.34
C LEU A 427 19.66 -41.30 -13.16
N PRO A 428 18.98 -42.46 -13.12
CA PRO A 428 18.18 -42.86 -11.95
C PRO A 428 19.01 -42.90 -10.66
N HIS A 429 20.25 -43.43 -10.73
CA HIS A 429 21.13 -43.46 -9.56
C HIS A 429 21.62 -42.07 -9.13
N VAL A 430 21.79 -41.14 -10.08
CA VAL A 430 22.14 -39.75 -9.76
C VAL A 430 20.97 -39.06 -9.04
N ASP A 431 19.74 -39.28 -9.51
CA ASP A 431 18.51 -38.80 -8.89
C ASP A 431 18.37 -39.32 -7.45
N ASP A 432 18.42 -40.65 -7.28
CA ASP A 432 18.33 -41.34 -5.99
C ASP A 432 19.32 -40.77 -4.97
N LEU A 433 20.60 -40.64 -5.35
CA LEU A 433 21.64 -40.15 -4.44
C LEU A 433 21.38 -38.71 -4.01
N ILE A 434 20.99 -37.83 -4.93
CA ILE A 434 20.73 -36.42 -4.65
C ILE A 434 19.49 -36.25 -3.77
N HIS A 435 18.38 -36.91 -4.10
CA HIS A 435 17.14 -36.82 -3.33
C HIS A 435 17.27 -37.42 -1.92
N ASN A 436 18.08 -38.47 -1.75
CA ASN A 436 18.46 -39.00 -0.43
C ASN A 436 19.37 -38.05 0.39
N GLY A 437 19.68 -36.86 -0.13
CA GLY A 437 20.51 -35.86 0.54
C GLY A 437 22.00 -36.20 0.51
N THR A 438 22.44 -37.13 -0.35
CA THR A 438 23.86 -37.47 -0.48
C THR A 438 24.61 -36.31 -1.12
N ASN A 439 25.79 -36.02 -0.58
CA ASN A 439 26.68 -35.02 -1.17
C ASN A 439 27.54 -35.66 -2.28
N LEU A 440 27.31 -35.27 -3.54
CA LEU A 440 28.12 -35.73 -4.67
C LEU A 440 29.31 -34.80 -4.89
N ALA A 441 30.53 -35.33 -4.79
CA ALA A 441 31.74 -34.57 -5.05
C ALA A 441 32.00 -34.45 -6.56
N ILE A 442 32.20 -33.23 -7.04
CA ILE A 442 32.51 -32.95 -8.45
C ILE A 442 34.03 -33.06 -8.66
N GLU A 443 34.45 -33.93 -9.58
CA GLU A 443 35.83 -34.12 -10.01
C GLU A 443 36.02 -33.69 -11.49
N PRO A 444 37.17 -33.11 -11.87
CA PRO A 444 37.45 -32.80 -13.26
C PRO A 444 37.78 -34.06 -14.07
N HIS A 445 37.49 -34.07 -15.37
CA HIS A 445 37.60 -35.27 -16.21
C HIS A 445 39.04 -35.78 -16.37
N ASP A 446 40.06 -34.96 -16.13
CA ASP A 446 41.49 -35.30 -16.19
C ASP A 446 42.09 -35.60 -14.80
N ALA A 447 41.28 -35.60 -13.72
CA ALA A 447 41.68 -36.04 -12.37
C ALA A 447 41.72 -37.57 -12.25
N ILE A 448 42.58 -38.18 -13.05
CA ILE A 448 42.83 -39.62 -13.05
C ILE A 448 44.07 -39.97 -12.23
N SER A 449 44.11 -41.18 -11.66
CA SER A 449 45.23 -41.62 -10.82
C SER A 449 46.53 -41.73 -11.62
N LEU A 450 47.68 -41.58 -10.93
CA LEU A 450 49.01 -41.69 -11.56
C LEU A 450 49.19 -43.03 -12.28
N ASN A 451 48.65 -44.12 -11.73
CA ASN A 451 48.69 -45.45 -12.35
C ASN A 451 47.93 -45.47 -13.68
N LYS A 452 46.78 -44.79 -13.77
CA LYS A 452 46.00 -44.71 -15.02
C LYS A 452 46.70 -43.83 -16.07
N ARG A 453 47.34 -42.74 -15.65
CA ARG A 453 48.20 -41.94 -16.56
C ARG A 453 49.38 -42.73 -17.10
N ALA A 454 50.01 -43.55 -16.26
CA ALA A 454 51.10 -44.43 -16.67
C ALA A 454 50.65 -45.54 -17.62
N GLN A 455 49.36 -45.93 -17.59
CA GLN A 455 48.73 -46.85 -18.54
C GLN A 455 48.34 -46.18 -19.87
N GLY A 456 48.71 -44.91 -20.08
CA GLY A 456 48.46 -44.18 -21.33
C GLY A 456 47.14 -43.41 -21.37
N PHE A 457 46.33 -43.46 -20.31
CA PHE A 457 45.06 -42.74 -20.28
C PHE A 457 45.27 -41.27 -19.91
N SER A 458 44.60 -40.35 -20.61
CA SER A 458 44.71 -38.91 -20.37
C SER A 458 43.52 -38.32 -19.61
N ASN A 459 42.34 -38.94 -19.75
CA ASN A 459 41.09 -38.48 -19.14
C ASN A 459 40.11 -39.64 -18.90
N VAL A 460 39.06 -39.36 -18.12
CA VAL A 460 38.03 -40.34 -17.75
C VAL A 460 37.17 -40.84 -18.90
N ARG A 461 37.07 -40.10 -20.02
CA ARG A 461 36.27 -40.51 -21.18
C ARG A 461 36.85 -41.72 -21.90
N GLU A 462 38.15 -41.93 -21.75
CA GLU A 462 38.85 -43.09 -22.30
C GLU A 462 38.62 -44.36 -21.45
N PHE A 463 37.98 -44.25 -20.28
CA PHE A 463 37.54 -45.39 -19.49
C PHE A 463 36.13 -45.84 -19.90
N GLY A 464 35.85 -47.13 -19.74
CA GLY A 464 34.50 -47.67 -19.89
C GLY A 464 33.51 -47.04 -18.89
N PRO A 465 32.20 -47.04 -19.22
CA PRO A 465 31.14 -46.47 -18.37
C PRO A 465 31.13 -47.07 -16.95
N GLU A 466 31.49 -48.35 -16.81
CA GLU A 466 31.58 -49.08 -15.54
C GLU A 466 32.46 -48.38 -14.49
N TYR A 467 33.57 -47.75 -14.89
CA TYR A 467 34.44 -47.05 -13.95
C TYR A 467 33.74 -45.83 -13.36
N ARG A 468 33.01 -45.07 -14.19
CA ARG A 468 32.27 -43.89 -13.75
C ARG A 468 31.11 -44.27 -12.84
N GLU A 469 30.42 -45.36 -13.17
CA GLU A 469 29.37 -45.94 -12.35
C GLU A 469 29.88 -46.39 -10.98
N GLU A 470 31.03 -47.07 -10.94
CA GLU A 470 31.66 -47.46 -9.67
C GLU A 470 32.04 -46.23 -8.83
N GLN A 471 32.62 -45.19 -9.44
CA GLN A 471 32.98 -43.96 -8.73
C GLN A 471 31.75 -43.22 -8.19
N LEU A 472 30.63 -43.23 -8.91
CA LEU A 472 29.38 -42.65 -8.43
C LEU A 472 28.81 -43.44 -7.25
N LEU A 473 28.57 -44.75 -7.44
CA LEU A 473 27.84 -45.59 -6.49
C LEU A 473 28.64 -45.91 -5.21
N LYS A 474 29.96 -46.13 -5.32
CA LYS A 474 30.79 -46.49 -4.15
C LYS A 474 31.44 -45.29 -3.48
N ASN A 475 31.78 -44.26 -4.25
CA ASN A 475 32.61 -43.15 -3.78
C ASN A 475 31.89 -41.79 -3.78
N ASN A 476 30.63 -41.70 -4.22
CA ASN A 476 29.86 -40.46 -4.36
C ASN A 476 30.60 -39.39 -5.18
N ARG A 477 31.31 -39.82 -6.23
CA ARG A 477 32.07 -38.93 -7.13
C ARG A 477 31.45 -38.89 -8.50
N ILE A 478 31.23 -37.68 -9.00
CA ILE A 478 30.77 -37.43 -10.36
C ILE A 478 31.79 -36.59 -11.12
N PHE A 479 32.08 -36.97 -12.36
CA PHE A 479 33.04 -36.26 -13.19
C PHE A 479 32.33 -35.17 -13.99
N ALA A 480 32.86 -33.95 -13.98
CA ALA A 480 32.38 -32.84 -14.79
C ALA A 480 33.29 -32.63 -16.01
N ASP A 481 32.72 -32.09 -17.09
CA ASP A 481 33.49 -31.74 -18.28
C ASP A 481 34.31 -30.45 -18.11
N ILE A 482 35.28 -30.52 -17.22
CA ILE A 482 36.23 -29.46 -16.89
C ILE A 482 37.59 -30.09 -16.62
N THR A 483 38.66 -29.39 -16.97
CA THR A 483 40.03 -29.80 -16.63
C THR A 483 40.40 -29.34 -15.24
N GLU A 484 41.36 -30.01 -14.60
CA GLU A 484 41.90 -29.68 -13.27
C GLU A 484 42.42 -28.24 -13.23
N LYS A 485 42.99 -27.73 -14.33
CA LYS A 485 43.42 -26.33 -14.47
C LYS A 485 42.27 -25.32 -14.38
N GLN A 486 41.10 -25.66 -14.93
CA GLN A 486 39.92 -24.79 -14.97
C GLN A 486 39.01 -24.97 -13.74
N TYR A 487 39.13 -26.11 -13.04
CA TYR A 487 38.24 -26.54 -11.97
C TYR A 487 37.98 -25.44 -10.94
N LYS A 488 39.04 -24.92 -10.30
CA LYS A 488 38.92 -23.96 -9.20
C LYS A 488 38.35 -22.62 -9.67
N SER A 489 38.78 -22.11 -10.82
CA SER A 489 38.33 -20.80 -11.31
C SER A 489 36.88 -20.82 -11.80
N LYS A 490 36.46 -21.85 -12.56
CA LYS A 490 35.09 -22.01 -13.04
C LYS A 490 34.10 -22.22 -11.89
N LEU A 491 34.35 -23.20 -11.01
CA LEU A 491 33.39 -23.53 -9.93
C LEU A 491 33.32 -22.43 -8.86
N THR A 492 34.41 -21.71 -8.57
CA THR A 492 34.35 -20.55 -7.66
C THR A 492 33.52 -19.42 -8.25
N LYS A 493 33.68 -19.14 -9.56
CA LYS A 493 32.87 -18.10 -10.24
C LYS A 493 31.40 -18.49 -10.25
N LEU A 494 31.09 -19.75 -10.60
CA LEU A 494 29.74 -20.28 -10.61
C LEU A 494 29.09 -20.21 -9.22
N SER A 495 29.78 -20.66 -8.18
CA SER A 495 29.31 -20.61 -6.79
C SER A 495 29.02 -19.18 -6.32
N ARG A 496 29.86 -18.19 -6.71
CA ARG A 496 29.60 -16.77 -6.42
C ARG A 496 28.37 -16.25 -7.14
N THR A 497 28.21 -16.53 -8.43
CA THR A 497 27.03 -16.12 -9.19
C THR A 497 25.75 -16.71 -8.59
N VAL A 498 25.76 -17.98 -8.18
CA VAL A 498 24.63 -18.62 -7.49
C VAL A 498 24.30 -17.90 -6.18
N ALA A 499 25.30 -17.56 -5.36
CA ALA A 499 25.09 -16.84 -4.11
C ALA A 499 24.48 -15.44 -4.35
N THR A 500 25.01 -14.67 -5.32
CA THR A 500 24.48 -13.35 -5.68
C THR A 500 23.04 -13.43 -6.19
N LEU A 501 22.73 -14.39 -7.08
CA LEU A 501 21.35 -14.55 -7.57
C LEU A 501 20.37 -14.94 -6.46
N ARG A 502 20.82 -15.72 -5.48
CA ARG A 502 20.00 -16.05 -4.31
C ARG A 502 19.74 -14.81 -3.44
N GLU A 503 20.73 -13.96 -3.24
CA GLU A 503 20.58 -12.68 -2.51
C GLU A 503 19.66 -11.69 -3.25
N GLU A 504 19.72 -11.66 -4.58
CA GLU A 504 18.90 -10.77 -5.41
C GLU A 504 17.45 -11.23 -5.57
N THR A 505 17.23 -12.53 -5.78
CA THR A 505 15.92 -13.07 -6.16
C THR A 505 15.23 -13.86 -5.06
N GLY A 506 15.92 -14.15 -3.96
CA GLY A 506 15.40 -14.99 -2.86
C GLY A 506 15.22 -16.47 -3.23
N SER A 507 15.48 -16.87 -4.47
CA SER A 507 15.30 -18.24 -4.98
C SER A 507 16.64 -18.88 -5.37
N SER A 508 16.78 -20.19 -5.12
CA SER A 508 17.93 -20.98 -5.60
C SER A 508 17.74 -21.29 -7.09
N ASN A 509 18.35 -20.46 -7.94
CA ASN A 509 18.33 -20.62 -9.40
C ASN A 509 19.36 -21.65 -9.92
N PHE A 510 19.78 -22.62 -9.10
CA PHE A 510 20.85 -23.57 -9.41
C PHE A 510 20.31 -25.00 -9.40
N TYR A 511 20.42 -25.67 -10.54
CA TYR A 511 19.73 -26.93 -10.80
C TYR A 511 20.69 -27.98 -11.36
N LEU A 512 20.43 -29.23 -11.02
CA LEU A 512 20.88 -30.42 -11.70
C LEU A 512 19.81 -30.79 -12.73
N ALA A 513 20.14 -30.61 -14.01
CA ALA A 513 19.32 -31.11 -15.10
C ALA A 513 19.60 -32.59 -15.34
N LEU A 514 18.55 -33.39 -15.46
CA LEU A 514 18.61 -34.81 -15.84
C LEU A 514 17.81 -35.04 -17.13
N GLY A 515 18.47 -35.65 -18.12
CA GLY A 515 17.96 -35.88 -19.46
C GLY A 515 17.84 -34.59 -20.28
N SER A 516 17.94 -34.70 -21.60
CA SER A 516 17.66 -33.60 -22.51
C SER A 516 16.96 -34.06 -23.78
N LEU A 517 16.11 -33.21 -24.33
CA LEU A 517 15.56 -33.31 -25.66
C LEU A 517 16.49 -32.58 -26.66
N GLN A 518 16.98 -33.31 -27.66
CA GLN A 518 17.69 -32.74 -28.80
C GLN A 518 16.69 -32.27 -29.85
N ILE A 519 16.83 -30.99 -30.22
CA ILE A 519 15.97 -30.30 -31.16
C ILE A 519 16.82 -29.92 -32.38
N PRO A 520 16.57 -30.49 -33.57
CA PRO A 520 17.30 -30.14 -34.77
C PRO A 520 17.03 -28.69 -35.18
N TYR A 521 18.08 -28.00 -35.65
CA TYR A 521 18.04 -26.60 -36.09
C TYR A 521 18.89 -26.38 -37.35
N THR A 522 18.63 -25.31 -38.10
CA THR A 522 19.27 -25.03 -39.42
C THR A 522 20.81 -25.03 -39.43
N LYS A 523 21.46 -24.92 -38.26
CA LYS A 523 22.93 -24.99 -38.09
C LYS A 523 23.32 -25.72 -36.79
N GLY A 524 22.83 -26.94 -36.59
CA GLY A 524 23.18 -27.82 -35.46
C GLY A 524 21.96 -28.30 -34.67
N SER A 525 22.16 -28.71 -33.43
CA SER A 525 21.08 -29.08 -32.51
C SER A 525 21.04 -28.15 -31.30
N ALA A 526 19.84 -27.94 -30.75
CA ALA A 526 19.62 -27.33 -29.46
C ALA A 526 19.27 -28.43 -28.45
N SER A 527 19.86 -28.39 -27.25
CA SER A 527 19.61 -29.38 -26.20
C SER A 527 18.76 -28.73 -25.11
N ALA A 528 17.56 -29.24 -24.85
CA ALA A 528 16.66 -28.73 -23.82
C ALA A 528 16.52 -29.74 -22.67
N PRO A 529 16.86 -29.41 -21.41
CA PRO A 529 16.82 -30.36 -20.31
C PRO A 529 15.38 -30.84 -20.04
N LEU A 530 15.20 -32.07 -19.58
CA LEU A 530 13.87 -32.63 -19.27
C LEU A 530 13.44 -32.30 -17.85
N PHE A 531 14.26 -32.66 -16.86
CA PHE A 531 13.97 -32.48 -15.44
C PHE A 531 15.02 -31.61 -14.77
N LEU A 532 14.60 -30.81 -13.79
CA LEU A 532 15.43 -29.86 -13.06
C LEU A 532 15.28 -30.10 -11.56
N ILE A 533 16.36 -30.54 -10.93
CA ILE A 533 16.42 -30.79 -9.49
C ILE A 533 17.16 -29.64 -8.83
N PRO A 534 16.55 -28.91 -7.88
CA PRO A 534 17.20 -27.80 -7.20
C PRO A 534 18.35 -28.30 -6.32
N ILE A 535 19.53 -27.71 -6.50
CA ILE A 535 20.75 -28.12 -5.79
C ILE A 535 21.49 -26.90 -5.20
N LYS A 536 22.33 -27.17 -4.20
CA LYS A 536 23.24 -26.20 -3.59
C LYS A 536 24.67 -26.70 -3.63
N PHE A 537 25.61 -25.76 -3.67
CA PHE A 537 27.03 -26.08 -3.51
C PHE A 537 27.35 -26.44 -2.07
N THR A 538 28.20 -27.46 -1.90
CA THR A 538 28.88 -27.81 -0.66
C THR A 538 30.40 -27.80 -0.89
N GLY A 539 31.19 -27.70 0.19
CA GLY A 539 32.65 -27.69 0.07
C GLY A 539 33.21 -26.43 -0.60
N GLY A 540 34.30 -26.56 -1.36
CA GLY A 540 34.94 -25.44 -2.07
C GLY A 540 35.67 -24.42 -1.18
N LYS A 541 35.70 -24.63 0.15
CA LYS A 541 36.48 -23.81 1.09
C LYS A 541 37.89 -24.38 1.23
N GLY A 542 38.90 -23.53 1.00
CA GLY A 542 40.32 -23.91 1.08
C GLY A 542 40.75 -24.85 -0.05
N ASN A 543 41.09 -26.09 0.32
CA ASN A 543 41.51 -27.17 -0.59
C ASN A 543 40.46 -28.30 -0.74
N SER A 544 39.28 -28.15 -0.13
CA SER A 544 38.19 -29.11 -0.32
C SER A 544 37.63 -29.03 -1.75
N ARG A 545 37.28 -30.18 -2.33
CA ARG A 545 36.55 -30.27 -3.60
C ARG A 545 35.15 -29.65 -3.45
N PHE A 546 34.60 -29.15 -4.54
CA PHE A 546 33.20 -28.73 -4.61
C PHE A 546 32.31 -29.96 -4.68
N GLY A 547 31.20 -29.93 -3.94
CA GLY A 547 30.12 -30.91 -4.05
C GLY A 547 28.78 -30.26 -4.35
N ILE A 548 27.82 -31.09 -4.72
CA ILE A 548 26.42 -30.71 -4.91
C ILE A 548 25.54 -31.60 -4.03
N GLN A 549 24.48 -31.01 -3.51
CA GLN A 549 23.48 -31.66 -2.67
C GLN A 549 22.11 -31.04 -2.98
N ILE A 550 21.03 -31.77 -2.77
CA ILE A 550 19.67 -31.24 -2.94
C ILE A 550 19.43 -29.98 -2.10
N ASP A 551 18.71 -29.03 -2.68
CA ASP A 551 18.13 -27.89 -1.99
C ASP A 551 16.64 -28.15 -1.76
N SER A 552 16.31 -28.66 -0.57
CA SER A 552 14.94 -29.02 -0.16
C SER A 552 13.98 -27.84 0.02
N SER A 553 14.39 -26.62 -0.32
CA SER A 553 13.50 -25.44 -0.36
C SER A 553 12.63 -25.38 -1.61
N GLN A 554 12.96 -26.15 -2.65
CA GLN A 554 12.21 -26.25 -3.90
C GLN A 554 12.01 -27.73 -4.28
N GLU A 555 10.93 -28.03 -4.99
CA GLU A 555 10.67 -29.36 -5.53
C GLU A 555 11.37 -29.55 -6.88
N ALA A 556 11.67 -30.79 -7.24
CA ALA A 556 12.10 -31.12 -8.59
C ALA A 556 10.96 -30.81 -9.58
N THR A 557 11.29 -30.18 -10.70
CA THR A 557 10.29 -29.74 -11.67
C THR A 557 10.70 -30.16 -13.09
N PRO A 558 9.73 -30.47 -13.96
CA PRO A 558 10.04 -30.62 -15.37
C PRO A 558 10.35 -29.26 -15.98
N ASN A 559 11.04 -29.28 -17.11
CA ASN A 559 11.29 -28.09 -17.88
C ASN A 559 10.02 -27.62 -18.58
N HIS A 560 9.30 -26.74 -17.90
CA HIS A 560 8.04 -26.23 -18.41
C HIS A 560 8.18 -25.31 -19.63
N CYS A 561 9.35 -24.70 -19.86
CA CYS A 561 9.61 -23.99 -21.11
C CYS A 561 9.57 -24.98 -22.29
N LEU A 562 10.16 -26.16 -22.11
CA LEU A 562 10.13 -27.23 -23.11
C LEU A 562 8.72 -27.77 -23.33
N VAL A 563 7.96 -28.01 -22.25
CA VAL A 563 6.55 -28.42 -22.33
C VAL A 563 5.73 -27.45 -23.19
N GLU A 564 5.81 -26.15 -22.88
CA GLU A 564 5.03 -25.15 -23.61
C GLU A 564 5.55 -24.96 -25.04
N TRP A 565 6.86 -25.09 -25.28
CA TRP A 565 7.44 -25.06 -26.62
C TRP A 565 6.97 -26.23 -27.49
N LEU A 566 6.91 -27.46 -26.96
CA LEU A 566 6.37 -28.64 -27.65
C LEU A 566 4.89 -28.45 -28.02
N ARG A 567 4.10 -27.92 -27.09
CA ARG A 567 2.68 -27.61 -27.31
C ARG A 567 2.49 -26.57 -28.41
N GLN A 568 3.28 -25.48 -28.41
CA GLN A 568 3.10 -24.38 -29.37
C GLN A 568 3.64 -24.69 -30.77
N ASN A 569 4.77 -25.39 -30.87
CA ASN A 569 5.46 -25.59 -32.14
C ASN A 569 5.15 -26.93 -32.81
N HIS A 570 4.78 -27.95 -32.04
CA HIS A 570 4.56 -29.31 -32.54
C HIS A 570 3.17 -29.88 -32.18
N ASP A 571 2.31 -29.11 -31.52
CA ASP A 571 1.00 -29.57 -31.00
C ASP A 571 1.11 -30.87 -30.17
N LEU A 572 2.25 -31.04 -29.50
CA LEU A 572 2.61 -32.23 -28.74
C LEU A 572 2.40 -31.98 -27.25
N THR A 573 1.59 -32.84 -26.62
CA THR A 573 1.41 -32.87 -25.17
C THR A 573 1.94 -34.20 -24.66
N ILE A 574 2.96 -34.16 -23.80
CA ILE A 574 3.63 -35.36 -23.27
C ILE A 574 3.35 -35.48 -21.77
N PRO A 575 2.36 -36.29 -21.32
CA PRO A 575 1.99 -36.39 -19.91
C PRO A 575 3.15 -36.68 -18.96
N ALA A 576 4.09 -37.57 -19.34
CA ALA A 576 5.25 -37.90 -18.53
C ALA A 576 6.26 -36.75 -18.35
N LEU A 577 6.24 -35.74 -19.23
CA LEU A 577 7.02 -34.52 -19.07
C LEU A 577 6.25 -33.46 -18.28
N GLU A 578 4.92 -33.37 -18.41
CA GLU A 578 4.12 -32.38 -17.67
C GLU A 578 3.91 -32.77 -16.20
N HIS A 579 3.68 -34.05 -15.98
CA HIS A 579 3.38 -34.68 -14.71
C HIS A 579 4.26 -35.92 -14.55
N PRO A 580 5.55 -35.74 -14.21
CA PRO A 580 6.47 -36.85 -14.13
C PRO A 580 6.06 -37.83 -13.03
N TYR A 581 6.21 -39.12 -13.34
CA TYR A 581 6.03 -40.21 -12.39
C TYR A 581 7.09 -40.12 -11.29
N GLN A 582 6.69 -40.49 -10.07
CA GLN A 582 7.53 -40.47 -8.88
C GLN A 582 7.69 -41.88 -8.30
N ASP A 583 8.81 -42.13 -7.64
CA ASP A 583 9.11 -43.36 -6.91
C ASP A 583 9.40 -43.08 -5.41
N GLU A 584 9.90 -44.07 -4.66
CA GLU A 584 10.24 -43.92 -3.24
C GLU A 584 11.37 -42.91 -2.98
N SER A 585 12.18 -42.59 -4.01
CA SER A 585 13.34 -41.70 -3.92
C SER A 585 13.07 -40.31 -4.50
N GLY A 586 12.07 -40.12 -5.35
CA GLY A 586 11.84 -38.82 -6.00
C GLY A 586 11.24 -38.99 -7.39
N LEU A 587 11.99 -38.62 -8.42
CA LEU A 587 11.54 -38.75 -9.82
C LEU A 587 11.91 -40.14 -10.34
N ASP A 588 10.94 -40.87 -10.88
CA ASP A 588 11.23 -42.12 -11.60
C ASP A 588 11.81 -41.77 -12.98
N ILE A 589 13.10 -41.39 -13.01
CA ILE A 589 13.79 -40.91 -14.22
C ILE A 589 13.74 -41.95 -15.33
N ALA A 590 13.89 -43.24 -14.99
CA ALA A 590 13.85 -44.33 -15.97
C ALA A 590 12.48 -44.41 -16.65
N ARG A 591 11.38 -44.43 -15.86
CA ARG A 591 10.02 -44.47 -16.40
C ARG A 591 9.68 -43.22 -17.20
N ASN A 592 10.06 -42.04 -16.69
CA ASN A 592 9.75 -40.78 -17.35
C ASN A 592 10.47 -40.63 -18.69
N ILE A 593 11.78 -40.91 -18.76
CA ILE A 593 12.53 -40.89 -20.02
C ILE A 593 11.96 -41.90 -21.01
N SER A 594 11.66 -43.11 -20.56
CA SER A 594 11.08 -44.15 -21.41
C SER A 594 9.74 -43.72 -22.03
N GLU A 595 8.83 -43.17 -21.21
CA GLU A 595 7.50 -42.74 -21.67
C GLU A 595 7.58 -41.51 -22.59
N ILE A 596 8.47 -40.55 -22.30
CA ILE A 596 8.72 -39.41 -23.19
C ILE A 596 9.24 -39.90 -24.55
N SER A 597 10.24 -40.79 -24.56
CA SER A 597 10.77 -41.39 -25.79
C SER A 597 9.72 -42.17 -26.57
N LYS A 598 8.86 -42.93 -25.90
CA LYS A 598 7.77 -43.70 -26.53
C LYS A 598 6.80 -42.76 -27.25
N GLN A 599 6.32 -41.72 -26.56
CA GLN A 599 5.39 -40.76 -27.15
C GLN A 599 6.01 -39.95 -28.30
N LEU A 600 7.31 -39.69 -28.25
CA LEU A 600 8.02 -39.05 -29.36
C LEU A 600 8.16 -39.97 -30.57
N ALA A 601 8.51 -41.25 -30.38
CA ALA A 601 8.48 -42.25 -31.45
C ALA A 601 7.08 -42.35 -32.09
N ASP A 602 6.02 -42.24 -31.26
CA ASP A 602 4.64 -42.23 -31.74
C ASP A 602 4.21 -40.90 -32.43
N SER A 603 4.99 -39.84 -32.37
CA SER A 603 4.58 -38.54 -32.89
C SER A 603 5.07 -38.24 -34.31
N ALA A 604 5.94 -39.09 -34.87
CA ALA A 604 6.64 -38.83 -36.15
C ALA A 604 7.39 -37.49 -36.19
N VAL A 605 7.77 -36.94 -35.04
CA VAL A 605 8.56 -35.71 -34.93
C VAL A 605 10.03 -36.07 -34.74
N ASP A 606 10.89 -35.37 -35.47
CA ASP A 606 12.35 -35.54 -35.43
C ASP A 606 12.95 -34.89 -34.18
N LEU A 607 12.65 -35.47 -33.01
CA LEU A 607 13.13 -35.05 -31.70
C LEU A 607 13.68 -36.27 -30.96
N GLU A 608 14.82 -36.11 -30.31
CA GLU A 608 15.53 -37.23 -29.68
C GLU A 608 15.71 -36.99 -28.19
N VAL A 609 15.45 -38.02 -27.37
CA VAL A 609 15.79 -37.98 -25.94
C VAL A 609 17.19 -38.52 -25.71
N THR A 610 17.99 -37.75 -24.98
CA THR A 610 19.37 -38.07 -24.60
C THR A 610 19.51 -38.15 -23.08
N GLU A 611 20.19 -39.19 -22.60
CA GLU A 611 20.48 -39.40 -21.17
C GLU A 611 21.77 -38.69 -20.73
N ASN A 612 21.70 -37.36 -20.62
CA ASN A 612 22.78 -36.52 -20.14
C ASN A 612 22.42 -35.79 -18.84
N ALA A 613 23.42 -35.26 -18.14
CA ALA A 613 23.22 -34.47 -16.92
C ALA A 613 24.04 -33.18 -16.95
N PHE A 614 23.48 -32.09 -16.44
CA PHE A 614 24.16 -30.80 -16.36
C PHE A 614 23.90 -30.15 -15.00
N ILE A 615 24.88 -29.41 -14.48
CA ILE A 615 24.60 -28.39 -13.49
C ILE A 615 24.49 -27.04 -14.19
N LEU A 616 23.42 -26.30 -13.93
CA LEU A 616 23.18 -25.01 -14.58
C LEU A 616 22.50 -23.99 -13.67
N ILE A 617 22.72 -22.72 -14.00
CA ILE A 617 21.86 -21.64 -13.52
C ILE A 617 20.69 -21.48 -14.48
N ALA A 618 19.47 -21.74 -13.99
CA ALA A 618 18.21 -21.53 -14.70
C ALA A 618 17.36 -20.50 -13.95
N LYS A 619 16.87 -19.47 -14.65
CA LYS A 619 16.03 -18.42 -14.05
C LYS A 619 14.57 -18.85 -14.12
N PHE A 620 14.11 -19.58 -13.10
CA PHE A 620 12.74 -20.11 -13.03
C PHE A 620 11.72 -19.11 -12.48
N SER A 621 12.17 -17.96 -11.97
CA SER A 621 11.32 -16.99 -11.26
C SER A 621 10.12 -16.51 -12.09
N THR A 622 10.26 -16.42 -13.43
CA THR A 622 9.15 -16.02 -14.30
C THR A 622 8.16 -17.15 -14.60
N TYR A 623 8.57 -18.41 -14.48
CA TYR A 623 7.67 -19.55 -14.68
C TYR A 623 6.64 -19.67 -13.56
N GLY A 624 7.03 -19.53 -12.29
CA GLY A 624 6.09 -19.55 -11.17
C GLY A 624 4.97 -18.51 -11.37
N MET A 625 5.36 -17.29 -11.75
CA MET A 625 4.42 -16.22 -12.11
C MET A 625 3.56 -16.57 -13.32
N TRP A 626 4.14 -17.17 -14.37
CA TRP A 626 3.39 -17.61 -15.55
C TRP A 626 2.34 -18.66 -15.20
N ARG A 627 2.70 -19.67 -14.40
CA ARG A 627 1.82 -20.77 -13.99
C ARG A 627 0.69 -20.24 -13.13
N ASP A 628 0.99 -19.39 -12.16
CA ASP A 628 -0.02 -18.79 -11.30
C ASP A 628 -0.98 -17.91 -12.11
N LEU A 629 -0.46 -17.16 -13.08
CA LEU A 629 -1.28 -16.39 -14.02
C LEU A 629 -2.13 -17.32 -14.90
N LYS A 630 -1.60 -18.44 -15.40
CA LYS A 630 -2.32 -19.42 -16.22
C LYS A 630 -3.45 -20.10 -15.49
N ASN A 631 -3.20 -20.50 -14.25
CA ASN A 631 -4.15 -21.27 -13.46
C ASN A 631 -5.18 -20.38 -12.77
N ASN A 632 -4.79 -19.18 -12.34
CA ASN A 632 -5.59 -18.36 -11.43
C ASN A 632 -6.02 -17.01 -12.01
N TRP A 633 -5.83 -16.72 -13.30
CA TRP A 633 -6.21 -15.40 -13.87
C TRP A 633 -7.69 -15.04 -13.63
N ARG A 634 -8.58 -16.04 -13.57
CA ARG A 634 -10.01 -15.85 -13.24
C ARG A 634 -10.24 -15.36 -11.82
N ASP A 635 -9.45 -15.87 -10.88
CA ASP A 635 -9.51 -15.39 -9.50
C ASP A 635 -8.91 -14.00 -9.38
N PHE A 636 -7.84 -13.72 -10.15
CA PHE A 636 -7.27 -12.38 -10.22
C PHE A 636 -8.24 -11.36 -10.81
N GLU A 637 -9.10 -11.75 -11.76
CA GLU A 637 -10.15 -10.88 -12.30
C GLU A 637 -11.20 -10.42 -11.27
N LYS A 638 -11.30 -11.08 -10.12
CA LYS A 638 -12.14 -10.57 -9.01
C LYS A 638 -11.59 -9.28 -8.41
N SER A 639 -10.27 -9.01 -8.57
CA SER A 639 -9.67 -7.75 -8.14
C SER A 639 -10.03 -6.63 -9.12
N PRO A 640 -10.64 -5.52 -8.65
CA PRO A 640 -11.00 -4.39 -9.50
C PRO A 640 -9.81 -3.82 -10.28
N VAL A 641 -8.64 -3.73 -9.63
CA VAL A 641 -7.40 -3.24 -10.25
C VAL A 641 -6.94 -4.17 -11.38
N PHE A 642 -6.94 -5.47 -11.13
CA PHE A 642 -6.50 -6.46 -12.12
C PHE A 642 -7.45 -6.50 -13.32
N HIS A 643 -8.76 -6.49 -13.08
CA HIS A 643 -9.79 -6.40 -14.14
C HIS A 643 -9.62 -5.13 -14.99
N HIS A 644 -9.33 -3.98 -14.37
CA HIS A 644 -9.08 -2.74 -15.09
C HIS A 644 -7.83 -2.83 -15.98
N LEU A 645 -6.73 -3.38 -15.45
CA LEU A 645 -5.48 -3.55 -16.19
C LEU A 645 -5.63 -4.48 -17.40
N THR A 646 -6.54 -5.45 -17.35
CA THR A 646 -6.76 -6.41 -18.44
C THR A 646 -7.75 -5.92 -19.50
N HIS A 647 -8.86 -5.28 -19.10
CA HIS A 647 -9.97 -4.92 -20.00
C HIS A 647 -10.03 -3.43 -20.40
N ASN A 648 -9.60 -2.52 -19.53
CA ASN A 648 -9.71 -1.08 -19.74
C ASN A 648 -8.36 -0.35 -19.65
N PRO A 649 -7.27 -0.88 -20.24
CA PRO A 649 -5.96 -0.24 -20.11
C PRO A 649 -5.94 1.15 -20.75
N GLY A 650 -5.33 2.11 -20.06
CA GLY A 650 -5.21 3.49 -20.52
C GLY A 650 -6.40 4.39 -20.16
N ARG A 651 -7.47 3.85 -19.56
CA ARG A 651 -8.52 4.65 -18.93
C ARG A 651 -8.18 4.93 -17.45
N PRO A 652 -8.65 6.03 -16.86
CA PRO A 652 -8.58 6.24 -15.41
C PRO A 652 -9.20 5.06 -14.67
N PHE A 653 -8.55 4.60 -13.60
CA PHE A 653 -9.08 3.52 -12.76
C PHE A 653 -10.21 4.07 -11.88
N GLU A 654 -11.38 3.46 -11.97
CA GLU A 654 -12.51 3.75 -11.09
C GLU A 654 -12.48 2.74 -9.93
N ASP A 655 -12.15 3.23 -8.75
CA ASP A 655 -12.02 2.42 -7.55
C ASP A 655 -13.40 2.23 -6.89
N PRO A 656 -13.85 0.98 -6.64
CA PRO A 656 -15.10 0.71 -5.96
C PRO A 656 -15.20 1.33 -4.56
N ALA A 657 -14.07 1.60 -3.91
CA ALA A 657 -14.01 2.26 -2.60
C ALA A 657 -14.11 3.80 -2.69
N GLY A 658 -14.27 4.37 -3.89
CA GLY A 658 -14.52 5.79 -4.14
C GLY A 658 -13.55 6.38 -5.17
N ASN A 659 -13.88 7.54 -5.75
CA ASN A 659 -13.06 8.19 -6.79
C ASN A 659 -12.60 9.62 -6.44
N GLU A 660 -12.84 10.07 -5.22
CA GLU A 660 -12.38 11.38 -4.75
C GLU A 660 -10.84 11.45 -4.70
N ASP A 661 -10.30 12.66 -4.85
CA ASP A 661 -8.87 12.91 -4.76
C ASP A 661 -8.38 12.62 -3.34
N LEU A 662 -7.39 11.72 -3.22
CA LEU A 662 -6.84 11.31 -1.92
C LEU A 662 -6.20 12.47 -1.15
N ARG A 663 -5.83 13.55 -1.86
CA ARG A 663 -5.32 14.78 -1.24
C ARG A 663 -6.38 15.53 -0.44
N ASP A 664 -7.65 15.28 -0.70
CA ASP A 664 -8.78 15.96 -0.06
C ASP A 664 -9.43 15.09 1.03
N ILE A 665 -8.90 13.89 1.30
CA ILE A 665 -9.35 13.06 2.43
C ILE A 665 -9.13 13.83 3.73
N ASP A 666 -10.22 14.05 4.46
CA ASP A 666 -10.19 14.56 5.82
C ASP A 666 -9.80 13.42 6.78
N VAL A 667 -8.78 13.66 7.60
CA VAL A 667 -8.21 12.64 8.49
C VAL A 667 -8.38 13.07 9.93
N VAL A 668 -9.21 12.33 10.67
CA VAL A 668 -9.30 12.47 12.11
C VAL A 668 -8.13 11.73 12.75
N GLU A 669 -7.02 12.43 13.03
CA GLU A 669 -5.78 11.82 13.55
C GLU A 669 -5.98 10.93 14.78
N GLY A 670 -7.00 11.20 15.61
CA GLY A 670 -7.32 10.39 16.79
C GLY A 670 -7.95 9.02 16.50
N GLU A 671 -8.42 8.79 15.27
CA GLU A 671 -9.02 7.53 14.81
C GLU A 671 -8.02 6.64 14.05
N VAL A 672 -6.85 7.18 13.72
CA VAL A 672 -5.80 6.45 12.99
C VAL A 672 -4.78 5.85 13.97
N PHE A 673 -4.51 4.55 13.85
CA PHE A 673 -3.57 3.85 14.71
C PHE A 673 -2.12 4.01 14.20
N LEU A 674 -1.39 4.96 14.79
CA LEU A 674 -0.05 5.40 14.33
C LEU A 674 1.02 5.13 15.40
N PRO A 675 1.62 3.93 15.42
CA PRO A 675 2.67 3.59 16.38
C PRO A 675 3.99 4.36 16.15
N ILE A 676 4.18 4.95 14.97
CA ILE A 676 5.33 5.78 14.62
C ILE A 676 4.82 7.12 14.07
N SER A 677 5.59 8.20 14.24
CA SER A 677 5.24 9.53 13.72
C SER A 677 4.84 9.49 12.24
N ALA A 678 3.91 10.34 11.83
CA ALA A 678 3.53 10.53 10.43
C ALA A 678 3.34 12.03 10.16
N ASP A 679 3.63 12.47 8.93
CA ASP A 679 3.19 13.78 8.45
C ASP A 679 1.78 13.73 7.86
N GLY A 680 1.22 14.89 7.49
CA GLY A 680 -0.14 14.99 6.94
C GLY A 680 -0.37 14.20 5.65
N ALA A 681 0.64 14.04 4.79
CA ALA A 681 0.50 13.26 3.56
C ALA A 681 0.55 11.75 3.86
N GLN A 682 1.42 11.34 4.78
CA GLN A 682 1.49 9.96 5.26
C GLN A 682 0.21 9.55 5.99
N LEU A 683 -0.38 10.44 6.78
CA LEU A 683 -1.67 10.24 7.44
C LEU A 683 -2.80 9.95 6.44
N LYS A 684 -2.91 10.75 5.37
CA LYS A 684 -3.88 10.55 4.30
C LYS A 684 -3.70 9.21 3.59
N ALA A 685 -2.46 8.81 3.33
CA ALA A 685 -2.18 7.49 2.78
C ALA A 685 -2.66 6.37 3.72
N VAL A 686 -2.43 6.50 5.04
CA VAL A 686 -2.87 5.52 6.03
C VAL A 686 -4.41 5.41 6.07
N ALA A 687 -5.12 6.55 6.12
CA ALA A 687 -6.58 6.57 6.10
C ALA A 687 -7.18 6.04 4.79
N ALA A 688 -6.57 6.37 3.65
CA ALA A 688 -6.97 5.85 2.34
C ALA A 688 -6.87 4.32 2.29
N ALA A 689 -5.78 3.74 2.79
CA ALA A 689 -5.62 2.29 2.83
C ALA A 689 -6.61 1.62 3.80
N GLY A 690 -6.85 2.22 4.98
CA GLY A 690 -7.84 1.73 5.95
C GLY A 690 -9.26 1.67 5.37
N SER A 691 -9.62 2.65 4.54
CA SER A 691 -10.91 2.69 3.83
C SER A 691 -10.98 1.80 2.57
N GLY A 692 -9.91 1.06 2.26
CA GLY A 692 -9.87 0.12 1.13
C GLY A 692 -9.57 0.75 -0.23
N ARG A 693 -9.09 2.01 -0.27
CA ARG A 693 -8.68 2.67 -1.52
C ARG A 693 -7.42 2.05 -2.11
N SER A 694 -7.38 1.92 -3.43
CA SER A 694 -6.22 1.50 -4.20
C SER A 694 -5.48 2.73 -4.76
N PHE A 695 -4.19 2.86 -4.45
CA PHE A 695 -3.41 4.03 -4.87
C PHE A 695 -1.92 3.75 -5.04
N VAL A 696 -1.24 4.65 -5.74
CA VAL A 696 0.21 4.66 -5.89
C VAL A 696 0.79 5.73 -4.98
N LEU A 697 1.72 5.35 -4.10
CA LEU A 697 2.40 6.26 -3.18
C LEU A 697 3.85 6.47 -3.61
N GLU A 698 4.16 7.66 -4.12
CA GLU A 698 5.53 8.03 -4.50
C GLU A 698 6.19 8.90 -3.43
N GLY A 699 7.47 8.64 -3.15
CA GLY A 699 8.23 9.40 -2.16
C GLY A 699 9.72 9.44 -2.48
N PRO A 700 10.38 10.62 -2.52
CA PRO A 700 11.83 10.74 -2.68
C PRO A 700 12.64 9.97 -1.61
N PRO A 701 13.95 9.72 -1.83
CA PRO A 701 14.81 9.15 -0.80
C PRO A 701 14.78 10.01 0.47
N GLY A 702 14.66 9.37 1.65
CA GLY A 702 14.62 10.07 2.94
C GLY A 702 13.24 10.53 3.42
N THR A 703 12.18 10.44 2.62
CA THR A 703 10.81 10.91 3.01
C THR A 703 10.00 9.89 3.84
N GLY A 704 10.67 8.96 4.52
CA GLY A 704 10.00 8.04 5.45
C GLY A 704 9.17 6.93 4.82
N LYS A 705 9.39 6.50 3.56
CA LYS A 705 8.61 5.42 2.91
C LYS A 705 8.37 4.17 3.78
N SER A 706 9.43 3.59 4.35
CA SER A 706 9.31 2.41 5.22
C SER A 706 8.53 2.71 6.50
N GLN A 707 8.57 3.95 6.99
CA GLN A 707 7.79 4.42 8.14
C GLN A 707 6.31 4.54 7.79
N THR A 708 5.97 5.08 6.61
CA THR A 708 4.60 5.10 6.09
C THR A 708 4.04 3.69 5.94
N ILE A 709 4.81 2.76 5.36
CA ILE A 709 4.41 1.35 5.22
C ILE A 709 4.15 0.71 6.60
N THR A 710 4.99 1.01 7.59
CA THR A 710 4.81 0.45 8.94
C THR A 710 3.49 0.92 9.56
N ASN A 711 3.17 2.21 9.44
CA ASN A 711 1.91 2.78 9.93
C ASN A 711 0.68 2.25 9.15
N LEU A 712 0.81 2.07 7.83
CA LEU A 712 -0.22 1.45 7.00
C LEU A 712 -0.57 0.04 7.51
N VAL A 713 0.45 -0.81 7.68
CA VAL A 713 0.27 -2.18 8.18
C VAL A 713 -0.34 -2.18 9.57
N ALA A 714 0.16 -1.33 10.49
CA ALA A 714 -0.36 -1.25 11.85
C ALA A 714 -1.82 -0.81 11.90
N HIS A 715 -2.21 0.19 11.12
CA HIS A 715 -3.59 0.68 11.05
C HIS A 715 -4.54 -0.37 10.45
N CYS A 716 -4.21 -0.96 9.30
CA CYS A 716 -5.02 -2.01 8.69
C CYS A 716 -5.19 -3.23 9.62
N LEU A 717 -4.14 -3.63 10.33
CA LEU A 717 -4.23 -4.71 11.33
C LEU A 717 -5.16 -4.34 12.49
N ALA A 718 -5.10 -3.10 12.97
CA ALA A 718 -5.98 -2.62 14.04
C ALA A 718 -7.46 -2.58 13.62
N GLU A 719 -7.74 -2.32 12.34
CA GLU A 719 -9.07 -2.42 11.72
C GLU A 719 -9.51 -3.87 11.41
N GLY A 720 -8.70 -4.87 11.78
CA GLY A 720 -9.01 -6.29 11.56
C GLY A 720 -8.80 -6.77 10.12
N GLN A 721 -8.11 -5.99 9.28
CA GLN A 721 -7.81 -6.36 7.90
C GLN A 721 -6.60 -7.30 7.81
N LYS A 722 -6.55 -8.09 6.74
CA LYS A 722 -5.39 -8.94 6.42
C LYS A 722 -4.47 -8.17 5.48
N VAL A 723 -3.18 -8.13 5.79
CA VAL A 723 -2.19 -7.38 5.01
C VAL A 723 -1.14 -8.32 4.43
N LEU A 724 -0.95 -8.26 3.10
CA LEU A 724 0.17 -8.90 2.40
C LEU A 724 1.12 -7.81 1.92
N PHE A 725 2.33 -7.75 2.47
CA PHE A 725 3.37 -6.82 2.03
C PHE A 725 4.36 -7.55 1.11
N VAL A 726 4.48 -7.07 -0.13
CA VAL A 726 5.36 -7.64 -1.15
C VAL A 726 6.39 -6.59 -1.57
N ALA A 727 7.65 -6.97 -1.70
CA ALA A 727 8.72 -6.12 -2.21
C ALA A 727 9.70 -6.92 -3.07
N GLU A 728 10.32 -6.26 -4.04
CA GLU A 728 11.28 -6.91 -4.96
C GLU A 728 12.57 -7.36 -4.25
N LYS A 729 13.02 -6.61 -3.23
CA LYS A 729 14.30 -6.84 -2.54
C LYS A 729 14.08 -7.23 -1.10
N GLN A 730 14.78 -8.28 -0.65
CA GLN A 730 14.75 -8.75 0.74
C GLN A 730 15.06 -7.63 1.76
N ALA A 731 16.03 -6.76 1.46
CA ALA A 731 16.39 -5.65 2.34
C ALA A 731 15.20 -4.72 2.65
N ALA A 732 14.25 -4.54 1.72
CA ALA A 732 13.05 -3.73 1.98
C ALA A 732 12.09 -4.43 2.93
N LEU A 733 11.94 -5.76 2.81
CA LEU A 733 11.16 -6.59 3.73
C LEU A 733 11.77 -6.56 5.14
N ASP A 734 13.08 -6.75 5.26
CA ASP A 734 13.80 -6.77 6.54
C ASP A 734 13.67 -5.42 7.28
N VAL A 735 13.76 -4.30 6.55
CA VAL A 735 13.61 -2.96 7.14
C VAL A 735 12.20 -2.74 7.70
N VAL A 736 11.16 -3.17 6.99
CA VAL A 736 9.77 -3.03 7.46
C VAL A 736 9.50 -3.99 8.62
N LYS A 737 9.97 -5.23 8.52
CA LYS A 737 9.88 -6.23 9.59
C LYS A 737 10.54 -5.74 10.89
N SER A 738 11.78 -5.26 10.81
CA SER A 738 12.48 -4.70 11.98
C SER A 738 11.72 -3.53 12.61
N ARG A 739 11.05 -2.70 11.81
CA ARG A 739 10.19 -1.62 12.31
C ARG A 739 8.93 -2.15 12.99
N LEU A 740 8.25 -3.13 12.39
CA LEU A 740 7.08 -3.81 13.00
C LEU A 740 7.47 -4.49 14.33
N GLU A 741 8.65 -5.11 14.39
CA GLU A 741 9.21 -5.69 15.61
C GLU A 741 9.46 -4.61 16.68
N SER A 742 10.03 -3.47 16.29
CA SER A 742 10.32 -2.37 17.22
C SER A 742 9.08 -1.74 17.87
N ILE A 743 7.91 -1.87 17.23
CA ILE A 743 6.62 -1.40 17.76
C ILE A 743 5.78 -2.51 18.39
N GLY A 744 6.36 -3.71 18.55
CA GLY A 744 5.71 -4.84 19.23
C GLY A 744 4.74 -5.67 18.37
N LEU A 745 4.72 -5.48 17.05
CA LEU A 745 3.86 -6.26 16.14
C LEU A 745 4.51 -7.56 15.64
N ALA A 746 5.72 -7.91 16.11
CA ALA A 746 6.44 -9.11 15.70
C ALA A 746 5.58 -10.40 15.70
N PRO A 747 4.77 -10.70 16.74
CA PRO A 747 3.98 -11.93 16.79
C PRO A 747 2.90 -12.01 15.72
N PHE A 748 2.50 -10.87 15.14
CA PHE A 748 1.49 -10.78 14.08
C PHE A 748 2.10 -10.71 12.68
N THR A 749 3.43 -10.84 12.57
CA THR A 749 4.14 -10.85 11.29
C THR A 749 4.52 -12.26 10.87
N LEU A 750 4.09 -12.66 9.68
CA LEU A 750 4.56 -13.86 9.03
C LEU A 750 5.44 -13.48 7.84
N ASP A 751 6.74 -13.53 8.05
CA ASP A 751 7.71 -13.50 6.95
C ASP A 751 7.57 -14.78 6.14
N LEU A 752 7.51 -14.69 4.81
CA LEU A 752 7.41 -15.80 3.86
C LEU A 752 8.68 -15.98 3.02
N HIS A 753 9.69 -15.11 3.19
CA HIS A 753 10.96 -15.19 2.47
C HIS A 753 12.09 -15.65 3.40
N GLY A 754 12.96 -16.56 2.91
CA GLY A 754 14.17 -17.00 3.63
C GLY A 754 14.34 -18.52 3.75
N SER A 755 15.60 -18.95 3.91
CA SER A 755 16.06 -20.35 3.94
C SER A 755 15.62 -21.19 5.16
N ASP A 756 14.88 -20.60 6.10
CA ASP A 756 14.54 -21.20 7.40
C ASP A 756 13.02 -21.36 7.58
N GLN A 757 12.30 -21.74 6.53
CA GLN A 757 10.86 -22.03 6.63
C GLN A 757 10.56 -23.52 6.51
N HIS A 758 11.07 -24.29 7.47
CA HIS A 758 10.49 -25.61 7.69
C HIS A 758 9.04 -25.45 8.20
N PRO A 759 8.12 -26.36 7.83
CA PRO A 759 6.73 -26.36 8.33
C PRO A 759 6.62 -26.23 9.85
N ASP A 760 7.62 -26.73 10.58
CA ASP A 760 7.67 -26.64 12.05
C ASP A 760 7.96 -25.23 12.58
N LEU A 761 8.78 -24.43 11.89
CA LEU A 761 9.02 -23.03 12.24
C LEU A 761 7.78 -22.17 11.94
N LEU A 762 7.07 -22.46 10.84
CA LEU A 762 5.80 -21.84 10.51
C LEU A 762 4.73 -22.15 11.57
N ARG A 763 4.56 -23.44 11.93
CA ARG A 763 3.65 -23.88 13.00
C ARG A 763 3.96 -23.22 14.33
N LYS A 764 5.24 -23.08 14.66
CA LYS A 764 5.68 -22.38 15.87
C LYS A 764 5.29 -20.90 15.82
N LYS A 765 5.57 -20.18 14.74
CA LYS A 765 5.16 -18.77 14.59
C LYS A 765 3.64 -18.58 14.68
N LEU A 766 2.87 -19.47 14.06
CA LEU A 766 1.41 -19.44 14.15
C LEU A 766 0.91 -19.67 15.58
N ARG A 767 1.52 -20.63 16.30
CA ARG A 767 1.24 -20.84 17.73
C ARG A 767 1.59 -19.61 18.56
N ASP A 768 2.79 -19.06 18.39
CA ASP A 768 3.25 -17.88 19.12
C ASP A 768 2.29 -16.69 18.87
N SER A 769 1.76 -16.54 17.65
CA SER A 769 0.75 -15.53 17.30
C SER A 769 -0.58 -15.72 18.02
N ILE A 770 -1.07 -16.97 18.11
CA ILE A 770 -2.33 -17.33 18.78
C ILE A 770 -2.22 -17.17 20.30
N ASP A 771 -1.08 -17.58 20.87
CA ASP A 771 -0.84 -17.60 22.32
C ASP A 771 -0.44 -16.20 22.86
N THR A 772 -0.29 -15.20 21.99
CA THR A 772 0.06 -13.83 22.39
C THR A 772 -1.10 -13.15 23.11
N GLU A 773 -1.04 -13.08 24.45
CA GLU A 773 -1.93 -12.26 25.26
C GLU A 773 -1.42 -10.81 25.39
N LEU A 774 -2.19 -9.85 24.88
CA LEU A 774 -1.89 -8.42 25.02
C LEU A 774 -2.54 -7.86 26.29
N ILE A 775 -1.73 -7.57 27.31
CA ILE A 775 -2.19 -6.84 28.51
C ILE A 775 -2.16 -5.34 28.20
N TYR A 776 -3.32 -4.74 27.91
CA TYR A 776 -3.43 -3.30 27.64
C TYR A 776 -4.44 -2.59 28.55
N ASN A 777 -4.12 -1.36 28.94
CA ASN A 777 -4.98 -0.54 29.78
C ASN A 777 -5.83 0.40 28.91
N ASN A 778 -7.03 -0.05 28.55
CA ASN A 778 -7.98 0.71 27.72
C ASN A 778 -8.34 2.09 28.33
N ARG A 779 -8.37 2.22 29.67
CA ARG A 779 -8.64 3.50 30.32
C ARG A 779 -7.51 4.50 30.08
N ARG A 780 -6.27 4.05 30.18
CA ARG A 780 -5.10 4.91 29.91
C ARG A 780 -5.07 5.35 28.45
N TRP A 781 -5.32 4.43 27.51
CA TRP A 781 -5.40 4.77 26.08
C TRP A 781 -6.46 5.83 25.79
N LYS A 782 -7.70 5.64 26.28
CA LYS A 782 -8.77 6.64 26.13
C LYS A 782 -8.40 8.01 26.71
N SER A 783 -7.75 8.04 27.88
CA SER A 783 -7.30 9.31 28.47
C SER A 783 -6.25 10.03 27.62
N THR A 784 -5.32 9.29 27.02
CA THR A 784 -4.28 9.84 26.16
C THR A 784 -4.85 10.35 24.83
N VAL A 785 -5.82 9.64 24.24
CA VAL A 785 -6.53 10.10 23.02
C VAL A 785 -7.29 11.40 23.28
N VAL A 786 -7.99 11.52 24.40
CA VAL A 786 -8.71 12.76 24.77
C VAL A 786 -7.73 13.91 25.00
N GLU A 787 -6.60 13.66 25.68
CA GLU A 787 -5.56 14.68 25.86
C GLU A 787 -4.97 15.13 24.52
N PHE A 788 -4.71 14.20 23.60
CA PHE A 788 -4.23 14.50 22.24
C PHE A 788 -5.25 15.34 21.46
N GLN A 789 -6.52 14.95 21.43
CA GLN A 789 -7.60 15.68 20.76
C GLN A 789 -7.72 17.13 21.30
N SER A 790 -7.61 17.31 22.61
CA SER A 790 -7.66 18.65 23.23
C SER A 790 -6.49 19.55 22.82
N ARG A 791 -5.34 18.96 22.44
CA ARG A 791 -4.13 19.69 22.01
C ARG A 791 -4.10 19.95 20.51
N ILE A 792 -4.66 19.05 19.69
CA ILE A 792 -4.67 19.18 18.22
C ILE A 792 -5.74 20.18 17.77
N GLN A 793 -6.89 20.23 18.44
CA GLN A 793 -8.04 21.05 18.01
C GLN A 793 -7.71 22.54 17.77
N PRO A 794 -6.93 23.23 18.63
CA PRO A 794 -6.53 24.62 18.35
C PRO A 794 -5.61 24.76 17.12
N LEU A 795 -4.81 23.74 16.80
CA LEU A 795 -3.93 23.72 15.63
C LEU A 795 -4.72 23.46 14.35
N THR A 796 -5.73 22.59 14.40
CA THR A 796 -6.62 22.32 13.26
C THR A 796 -7.48 23.53 12.91
N GLN A 797 -7.90 24.33 13.90
CA GLN A 797 -8.67 25.56 13.68
C GLN A 797 -7.80 26.74 13.21
N TYR A 798 -6.47 26.67 13.34
CA TYR A 798 -5.58 27.78 13.05
C TYR A 798 -5.60 28.23 11.57
N PRO A 799 -5.54 27.33 10.56
CA PRO A 799 -5.67 27.73 9.15
C PRO A 799 -7.00 28.41 8.86
N GLU A 800 -8.11 27.86 9.36
CA GLU A 800 -9.43 28.48 9.21
C GLU A 800 -9.44 29.88 9.83
N GLN A 801 -8.89 30.06 11.03
CA GLN A 801 -8.80 31.37 11.69
C GLN A 801 -7.93 32.38 10.90
N ILE A 802 -6.87 31.92 10.21
CA ILE A 802 -6.06 32.79 9.35
C ILE A 802 -6.84 33.26 8.11
N HIS A 803 -7.67 32.38 7.54
CA HIS A 803 -8.41 32.62 6.30
C HIS A 803 -9.83 33.16 6.50
N THR A 804 -10.35 33.13 7.73
CA THR A 804 -11.67 33.69 8.06
C THR A 804 -11.63 35.21 7.94
N ALA A 805 -12.53 35.75 7.13
CA ALA A 805 -12.69 37.19 7.00
C ALA A 805 -13.31 37.80 8.28
N ASN A 806 -12.79 38.96 8.69
CA ASN A 806 -13.43 39.81 9.68
C ASN A 806 -14.63 40.56 9.08
N ALA A 807 -15.31 41.39 9.87
CA ALA A 807 -16.50 42.11 9.43
C ALA A 807 -16.25 43.15 8.33
N ILE A 808 -14.98 43.52 8.07
CA ILE A 808 -14.56 44.40 6.95
C ILE A 808 -14.09 43.60 5.72
N GLY A 809 -14.30 42.28 5.70
CA GLY A 809 -14.01 41.43 4.53
C GLY A 809 -12.56 40.97 4.37
N TYR A 810 -11.69 41.23 5.35
CA TYR A 810 -10.28 40.83 5.31
C TYR A 810 -9.98 39.68 6.29
N SER A 811 -9.28 38.66 5.82
CA SER A 811 -8.62 37.66 6.66
C SER A 811 -7.18 38.08 6.98
N LEU A 812 -6.52 37.40 7.92
CA LEU A 812 -5.11 37.66 8.22
C LEU A 812 -4.23 37.43 6.99
N TRP A 813 -4.55 36.40 6.21
CA TRP A 813 -3.84 36.09 4.95
C TRP A 813 -4.00 37.19 3.91
N THR A 814 -5.24 37.63 3.65
CA THR A 814 -5.50 38.67 2.64
C THR A 814 -4.92 40.01 3.09
N ALA A 815 -5.01 40.35 4.38
CA ALA A 815 -4.42 41.58 4.91
C ALA A 815 -2.90 41.61 4.76
N ALA A 816 -2.20 40.52 5.09
CA ALA A 816 -0.74 40.42 4.94
C ALA A 816 -0.30 40.44 3.46
N THR A 817 -1.08 39.82 2.57
CA THR A 817 -0.80 39.82 1.13
C THR A 817 -0.94 41.22 0.54
N GLU A 818 -2.00 41.95 0.89
CA GLU A 818 -2.21 43.34 0.48
C GLU A 818 -1.15 44.29 1.06
N GLU A 819 -0.70 44.06 2.30
CA GLU A 819 0.43 44.78 2.90
C GLU A 819 1.71 44.62 2.06
N ILE A 820 2.03 43.40 1.63
CA ILE A 820 3.19 43.14 0.78
C ILE A 820 3.05 43.84 -0.58
N MET A 821 1.84 43.84 -1.18
CA MET A 821 1.58 44.44 -2.49
C MET A 821 1.66 45.98 -2.47
N CYS A 822 1.24 46.62 -1.38
CA CYS A 822 1.20 48.08 -1.25
C CYS A 822 2.59 48.73 -1.00
N GLY A 823 3.57 47.97 -0.50
CA GLY A 823 4.93 48.48 -0.24
C GLY A 823 5.04 49.38 1.02
N HIS A 824 6.17 50.09 1.15
CA HIS A 824 6.45 50.94 2.33
C HIS A 824 5.75 52.30 2.23
N GLY A 825 4.94 52.64 3.24
CA GLY A 825 4.27 53.94 3.36
C GLY A 825 3.91 54.29 4.80
N PRO A 826 3.34 55.49 5.06
CA PRO A 826 2.82 55.85 6.36
C PRO A 826 1.66 54.94 6.75
N THR A 827 1.71 54.38 7.95
CA THR A 827 0.68 53.46 8.47
C THR A 827 -0.13 54.12 9.57
N LEU A 828 -1.41 53.74 9.64
CA LEU A 828 -2.37 54.23 10.62
C LEU A 828 -3.02 53.04 11.33
N PRO A 829 -3.07 53.00 12.67
CA PRO A 829 -3.74 51.92 13.37
C PRO A 829 -5.26 51.99 13.14
N VAL A 830 -5.86 50.89 12.68
CA VAL A 830 -7.33 50.79 12.56
C VAL A 830 -7.94 50.37 13.91
N PRO A 831 -8.97 51.09 14.40
CA PRO A 831 -9.62 50.79 15.68
C PRO A 831 -10.28 49.41 15.68
N ARG A 832 -10.17 48.69 16.80
CA ARG A 832 -10.85 47.39 16.95
C ARG A 832 -12.36 47.52 16.80
N SER A 833 -12.95 48.58 17.35
CA SER A 833 -14.37 48.89 17.23
C SER A 833 -14.84 48.86 15.78
N TYR A 834 -14.10 49.52 14.88
CA TYR A 834 -14.40 49.57 13.45
C TYR A 834 -14.30 48.19 12.78
N VAL A 835 -13.23 47.42 13.05
CA VAL A 835 -13.04 46.07 12.47
C VAL A 835 -14.11 45.08 12.93
N THR A 836 -14.69 45.30 14.12
CA THR A 836 -15.70 44.40 14.70
C THR A 836 -17.11 44.70 14.18
N ASN A 837 -17.42 45.97 13.91
CA ASN A 837 -18.72 46.40 13.42
C ASN A 837 -18.58 47.66 12.53
N PRO A 838 -18.20 47.51 11.26
CA PRO A 838 -18.04 48.63 10.36
C PRO A 838 -19.42 49.21 10.00
N SER A 839 -19.65 50.48 10.35
CA SER A 839 -20.84 51.20 9.90
C SER A 839 -20.70 51.72 8.46
N GLU A 840 -19.49 51.69 7.90
CA GLU A 840 -19.15 52.19 6.56
C GLU A 840 -18.08 51.31 5.88
N ASP A 841 -17.90 51.46 4.56
CA ASP A 841 -16.93 50.69 3.79
C ASP A 841 -15.51 51.27 3.91
N VAL A 842 -14.49 50.42 3.76
CA VAL A 842 -13.07 50.84 3.80
C VAL A 842 -12.75 51.85 2.69
N SER A 843 -13.43 51.77 1.55
CA SER A 843 -13.28 52.73 0.45
C SER A 843 -13.76 54.15 0.81
N SER A 844 -14.80 54.30 1.63
CA SER A 844 -15.32 55.61 2.07
C SER A 844 -14.47 56.26 3.14
N LEU A 845 -13.69 55.48 3.92
CA LEU A 845 -12.69 56.02 4.84
C LEU A 845 -11.60 56.81 4.12
N GLY A 846 -11.16 56.34 2.94
CA GLY A 846 -10.13 57.02 2.15
C GLY A 846 -10.50 58.46 1.80
N GLU A 847 -11.74 58.68 1.36
CA GLU A 847 -12.25 60.02 1.04
C GLU A 847 -12.37 60.91 2.30
N LYS A 848 -12.81 60.35 3.43
CA LYS A 848 -12.91 61.10 4.69
C LYS A 848 -11.53 61.54 5.22
N PHE A 849 -10.53 60.67 5.16
CA PHE A 849 -9.15 61.04 5.50
C PHE A 849 -8.59 62.08 4.54
N HIS A 850 -8.95 62.02 3.25
CA HIS A 850 -8.60 63.03 2.28
C HIS A 850 -9.21 64.40 2.62
N GLN A 851 -10.51 64.47 2.92
CA GLN A 851 -11.17 65.72 3.35
C GLN A 851 -10.58 66.30 4.64
N LEU A 852 -10.27 65.44 5.62
CA LEU A 852 -9.60 65.85 6.86
C LEU A 852 -8.19 66.41 6.59
N SER A 853 -7.44 65.81 5.67
CA SER A 853 -6.10 66.27 5.29
C SER A 853 -6.13 67.66 4.63
N LEU A 854 -7.16 67.96 3.83
CA LEU A 854 -7.36 69.28 3.23
C LEU A 854 -7.68 70.34 4.30
N ALA A 855 -8.55 70.01 5.26
CA ALA A 855 -8.90 70.91 6.36
C ALA A 855 -7.71 71.19 7.31
N ALA A 856 -6.75 70.27 7.41
CA ALA A 856 -5.56 70.42 8.24
C ALA A 856 -4.51 71.40 7.66
N ILE A 857 -4.57 71.77 6.38
CA ILE A 857 -3.56 72.63 5.72
C ILE A 857 -3.43 74.00 6.41
N GLU A 858 -4.54 74.57 6.85
CA GLU A 858 -4.60 75.93 7.40
C GLU A 858 -4.72 75.97 8.93
N VAL A 859 -4.65 74.81 9.61
CA VAL A 859 -4.86 74.67 11.04
C VAL A 859 -3.65 74.00 11.69
N SER A 860 -3.03 74.68 12.67
CA SER A 860 -2.00 74.06 13.51
C SER A 860 -2.64 73.40 14.74
N ARG A 861 -1.98 72.40 15.33
CA ARG A 861 -2.41 71.78 16.60
C ARG A 861 -2.66 72.81 17.71
N GLU A 862 -1.79 73.82 17.80
CA GLU A 862 -1.93 74.89 18.79
C GLU A 862 -3.21 75.69 18.58
N LYS A 863 -3.54 76.04 17.33
CA LYS A 863 -4.76 76.78 16.96
C LYS A 863 -6.03 75.93 17.14
N ALA A 864 -5.99 74.65 16.77
CA ALA A 864 -7.08 73.70 17.01
C ALA A 864 -7.36 73.52 18.51
N GLY A 865 -6.31 73.43 19.33
CA GLY A 865 -6.45 73.37 20.79
C GLY A 865 -6.96 74.68 21.40
N LEU A 866 -6.57 75.82 20.84
CA LEU A 866 -7.04 77.13 21.28
C LEU A 866 -8.54 77.29 21.03
N TRP A 867 -9.02 77.04 19.81
CA TRP A 867 -10.43 77.20 19.42
C TRP A 867 -11.24 75.90 19.42
N PHE A 868 -10.88 74.95 20.29
CA PHE A 868 -11.54 73.63 20.37
C PHE A 868 -13.07 73.71 20.54
N LEU A 869 -13.57 74.75 21.22
CA LEU A 869 -15.00 74.97 21.44
C LEU A 869 -15.76 75.46 20.19
N ALA A 870 -15.07 75.79 19.09
CA ALA A 870 -15.72 76.21 17.86
C ALA A 870 -16.40 75.01 17.18
N GLY A 871 -17.73 74.95 17.29
CA GLY A 871 -18.53 73.94 16.61
C GLY A 871 -18.50 74.11 15.08
N PRO A 872 -18.87 73.07 14.31
CA PRO A 872 -18.95 73.14 12.85
C PRO A 872 -19.84 74.28 12.35
N GLY A 873 -20.92 74.57 13.09
CA GLY A 873 -21.92 75.57 12.74
C GLY A 873 -21.43 77.02 12.75
N VAL A 874 -20.30 77.33 13.42
CA VAL A 874 -19.78 78.72 13.51
C VAL A 874 -19.39 79.29 12.16
N ARG A 875 -19.04 78.43 11.19
CA ARG A 875 -18.75 78.87 9.82
C ARG A 875 -19.91 79.67 9.21
N ASN A 876 -21.14 79.37 9.65
CA ASN A 876 -22.36 79.97 9.15
C ASN A 876 -22.87 81.15 9.99
N VAL A 877 -22.18 81.50 11.09
CA VAL A 877 -22.54 82.64 11.94
C VAL A 877 -21.84 83.91 11.43
N ASP A 878 -22.55 85.04 11.44
CA ASP A 878 -22.00 86.32 11.02
C ASP A 878 -20.82 86.72 11.91
N SER A 879 -19.75 87.25 11.31
CA SER A 879 -18.57 87.69 12.03
C SER A 879 -18.89 88.77 13.07
N ASN A 880 -19.90 89.61 12.82
CA ASN A 880 -20.32 90.66 13.75
C ASN A 880 -20.96 90.05 15.01
N ASP A 881 -21.83 89.04 14.86
CA ASP A 881 -22.50 88.37 15.99
C ASP A 881 -21.47 87.67 16.90
N ILE A 882 -20.44 87.04 16.30
CA ILE A 882 -19.33 86.44 17.04
C ILE A 882 -18.55 87.50 17.83
N MET A 883 -18.27 88.64 17.21
CA MET A 883 -17.52 89.73 17.84
C MET A 883 -18.32 90.45 18.94
N ASP A 884 -19.64 90.57 18.78
CA ASP A 884 -20.52 91.16 19.79
C ASP A 884 -20.63 90.27 21.03
N ALA A 885 -20.87 88.96 20.84
CA ALA A 885 -20.88 87.99 21.94
C ALA A 885 -19.52 87.91 22.66
N TRP A 886 -18.42 87.99 21.90
CA TRP A 886 -17.07 88.06 22.46
C TRP A 886 -16.85 89.32 23.30
N SER A 887 -17.24 90.49 22.78
CA SER A 887 -17.10 91.78 23.47
C SER A 887 -17.89 91.81 24.78
N GLU A 888 -19.11 91.27 24.76
CA GLU A 888 -19.97 91.12 25.93
C GLU A 888 -19.31 90.24 27.01
N LEU A 889 -18.80 89.07 26.62
CA LEU A 889 -18.10 88.15 27.51
C LEU A 889 -16.84 88.78 28.12
N TRP A 890 -16.02 89.43 27.31
CA TRP A 890 -14.79 90.09 27.78
C TRP A 890 -15.09 91.22 28.77
N SER A 891 -16.14 92.01 28.50
CA SER A 891 -16.61 93.07 29.40
C SER A 891 -17.07 92.50 30.75
N ALA A 892 -17.89 91.44 30.73
CA ALA A 892 -18.39 90.81 31.94
C ALA A 892 -17.28 90.12 32.76
N TYR A 893 -16.31 89.48 32.09
CA TYR A 893 -15.11 88.92 32.72
C TYR A 893 -14.33 89.99 33.49
N THR A 894 -14.07 91.12 32.84
CA THR A 894 -13.32 92.24 33.42
C THR A 894 -14.01 92.79 34.68
N ALA A 895 -15.34 92.91 34.65
CA ALA A 895 -16.13 93.37 35.79
C ALA A 895 -16.08 92.40 36.99
N VAL A 896 -16.09 91.08 36.75
CA VAL A 896 -15.96 90.07 37.82
C VAL A 896 -14.57 90.06 38.45
N GLN A 897 -13.50 90.25 37.66
CA GLN A 897 -12.13 90.28 38.20
C GLN A 897 -11.89 91.44 39.17
N GLN A 898 -12.66 92.53 39.08
CA GLN A 898 -12.53 93.70 39.95
C GLN A 898 -13.26 93.55 41.30
N ASN A 899 -14.03 92.48 41.52
CA ASN A 899 -14.77 92.23 42.76
C ASN A 899 -14.42 90.85 43.34
N GLU A 900 -13.66 90.81 44.45
CA GLU A 900 -13.20 89.54 45.04
C GLU A 900 -14.33 88.58 45.43
N VAL A 901 -15.47 89.10 45.90
CA VAL A 901 -16.61 88.27 46.28
C VAL A 901 -17.26 87.67 45.04
N ALA A 902 -17.45 88.46 43.97
CA ALA A 902 -17.96 87.96 42.69
C ALA A 902 -16.99 86.95 42.04
N LYS A 903 -15.69 87.18 42.14
CA LYS A 903 -14.63 86.28 41.67
C LYS A 903 -14.64 84.94 42.41
N ASN A 904 -14.81 84.96 43.73
CA ASN A 904 -14.91 83.74 44.53
C ASN A 904 -16.20 82.97 44.23
N ILE A 905 -17.33 83.67 44.05
CA ILE A 905 -18.61 83.08 43.64
C ILE A 905 -18.47 82.40 42.27
N ALA A 906 -17.87 83.07 41.29
CA ALA A 906 -17.68 82.51 39.96
C ALA A 906 -16.75 81.28 39.94
N THR A 907 -15.76 81.18 40.83
CA THR A 907 -14.72 80.14 40.80
C THR A 907 -15.05 78.85 41.56
N HIS A 908 -15.86 78.89 42.63
CA HIS A 908 -15.99 77.76 43.56
C HIS A 908 -17.16 76.78 43.32
N TYR A 909 -18.11 77.07 42.42
CA TYR A 909 -19.34 76.24 42.28
C TYR A 909 -19.66 75.93 40.81
N SER A 910 -19.03 74.88 40.27
CA SER A 910 -19.04 74.57 38.83
C SER A 910 -19.93 73.42 38.37
N LYS A 911 -20.85 72.90 39.21
CA LYS A 911 -21.64 71.71 38.85
C LYS A 911 -23.15 71.89 38.67
N ASP A 912 -23.82 72.90 39.23
CA ASP A 912 -25.26 73.16 38.98
C ASP A 912 -25.66 74.60 39.38
N PHE A 913 -25.51 75.54 38.45
CA PHE A 913 -25.40 76.97 38.77
C PHE A 913 -26.72 77.69 39.10
N ARG A 914 -27.89 77.25 38.61
CA ARG A 914 -29.11 78.08 38.68
C ARG A 914 -29.95 77.96 39.96
N ASN A 915 -30.13 76.76 40.53
CA ASN A 915 -31.10 76.53 41.63
C ASN A 915 -30.49 76.56 43.05
N SER A 916 -29.18 76.31 43.17
CA SER A 916 -28.54 76.18 44.49
C SER A 916 -28.32 77.51 45.22
N TYR A 917 -28.24 78.62 44.47
CA TYR A 917 -27.77 79.91 45.00
C TYR A 917 -28.89 80.76 45.63
N GLU A 918 -30.03 80.87 44.97
CA GLU A 918 -31.22 81.55 45.53
C GLU A 918 -31.64 80.90 46.86
N THR A 919 -31.60 79.57 46.89
CA THR A 919 -31.96 78.75 48.05
C THR A 919 -30.99 78.96 49.23
N ALA A 920 -29.68 79.03 48.97
CA ALA A 920 -28.66 79.24 49.99
C ALA A 920 -28.79 80.63 50.67
N ILE A 921 -29.02 81.67 49.86
CA ILE A 921 -29.13 83.04 50.36
C ILE A 921 -30.44 83.28 51.10
N ALA A 922 -31.56 82.73 50.60
CA ALA A 922 -32.84 82.79 51.30
C ALA A 922 -32.73 82.19 52.71
N ARG A 923 -32.08 81.01 52.84
CA ARG A 923 -31.88 80.33 54.14
C ARG A 923 -31.03 81.13 55.13
N ILE A 924 -30.04 81.89 54.65
CA ILE A 924 -29.17 82.72 55.50
C ILE A 924 -29.89 84.01 55.93
N LEU A 925 -30.69 84.62 55.04
CA LEU A 925 -31.45 85.83 55.32
C LEU A 925 -32.68 85.59 56.22
N GLU A 926 -33.26 84.38 56.22
CA GLU A 926 -34.33 83.97 57.16
C GLU A 926 -33.88 84.03 58.63
N ILE A 927 -32.60 83.84 58.92
CA ILE A 927 -32.06 83.88 60.27
C ILE A 927 -31.74 85.34 60.61
N THR A 928 -32.68 86.01 61.28
CA THR A 928 -32.53 87.40 61.75
C THR A 928 -31.24 87.57 62.55
N ALA A 929 -30.50 88.67 62.31
CA ALA A 929 -29.20 88.93 62.93
C ALA A 929 -29.21 88.86 64.47
N GLU A 930 -30.32 89.26 65.10
CA GLU A 930 -30.50 89.25 66.57
C GLU A 930 -30.62 87.85 67.18
N ARG A 931 -30.97 86.83 66.38
CA ARG A 931 -31.16 85.44 66.83
C ARG A 931 -30.04 84.50 66.36
N LYS A 932 -29.06 85.06 65.68
CA LYS A 932 -27.96 84.30 65.08
C LYS A 932 -26.91 84.00 66.14
N LEU A 933 -26.80 82.73 66.52
CA LEU A 933 -25.77 82.28 67.44
C LEU A 933 -24.40 82.48 66.81
N THR A 934 -23.44 83.04 67.54
CA THR A 934 -22.05 83.11 67.07
C THR A 934 -21.46 81.72 66.91
N ASN A 935 -20.36 81.57 66.16
CA ASN A 935 -19.70 80.28 65.97
C ASN A 935 -19.33 79.59 67.32
N LYS A 936 -18.88 80.36 68.31
CA LYS A 936 -18.59 79.86 69.66
C LYS A 936 -19.85 79.37 70.40
N GLN A 937 -20.97 80.10 70.26
CA GLN A 937 -22.26 79.71 70.85
C GLN A 937 -22.86 78.49 70.15
N ARG A 938 -22.79 78.40 68.80
CA ARG A 938 -23.28 77.24 68.03
C ARG A 938 -22.58 75.94 68.46
N LYS A 939 -21.27 75.99 68.70
CA LYS A 939 -20.51 74.81 69.17
C LYS A 939 -20.91 74.36 70.57
N LYS A 940 -21.14 75.31 71.49
CA LYS A 940 -21.56 75.00 72.87
C LYS A 940 -23.00 74.48 72.90
N ALA A 941 -23.90 75.13 72.17
CA ALA A 941 -25.30 74.73 72.04
C ALA A 941 -25.45 73.34 71.41
N ALA A 942 -24.57 72.96 70.48
CA ALA A 942 -24.54 71.61 69.89
C ALA A 942 -24.31 70.51 70.94
N SER A 943 -23.46 70.75 71.95
CA SER A 943 -23.17 69.76 73.00
C SER A 943 -24.29 69.60 74.03
N SER A 944 -25.17 70.60 74.16
CA SER A 944 -26.26 70.61 75.13
C SER A 944 -27.61 70.19 74.53
N LEU A 945 -27.70 70.05 73.21
CA LEU A 945 -28.95 69.81 72.48
C LEU A 945 -29.68 68.55 72.95
N SER A 946 -28.94 67.44 73.08
CA SER A 946 -29.48 66.15 73.56
C SER A 946 -29.94 66.21 75.01
N TYR A 947 -29.36 67.10 75.83
CA TYR A 947 -29.78 67.30 77.21
C TYR A 947 -31.07 68.13 77.29
N ILE A 948 -31.22 69.15 76.43
CA ILE A 948 -32.45 69.95 76.31
C ILE A 948 -33.63 69.06 75.85
N GLU A 949 -33.41 68.18 74.88
CA GLU A 949 -34.42 67.22 74.41
C GLU A 949 -34.84 66.23 75.51
N ARG A 950 -33.88 65.78 76.33
CA ARG A 950 -34.17 64.92 77.49
C ARG A 950 -35.02 65.64 78.53
N LEU A 951 -34.69 66.88 78.87
CA LEU A 951 -35.48 67.70 79.79
C LEU A 951 -36.91 67.95 79.27
N ALA A 952 -37.08 68.10 77.95
CA ALA A 952 -38.41 68.20 77.36
C ALA A 952 -39.25 66.93 77.59
N HIS A 953 -38.62 65.76 77.54
CA HIS A 953 -39.30 64.49 77.82
C HIS A 953 -39.61 64.32 79.31
N GLU A 954 -38.68 64.70 80.19
CA GLU A 954 -38.89 64.69 81.64
C GLU A 954 -40.04 65.62 82.07
N ALA A 955 -40.15 66.79 81.44
CA ALA A 955 -41.27 67.71 81.62
C ALA A 955 -42.62 67.08 81.27
N ASP A 956 -42.71 66.34 80.15
CA ASP A 956 -43.95 65.67 79.73
C ASP A 956 -44.37 64.59 80.74
N MET A 957 -43.41 63.81 81.25
CA MET A 957 -43.67 62.75 82.24
C MET A 957 -44.18 63.32 83.56
N LEU A 958 -43.52 64.35 84.09
CA LEU A 958 -43.93 65.04 85.31
C LEU A 958 -45.29 65.74 85.17
N ALA A 959 -45.57 66.33 84.00
CA ALA A 959 -46.87 66.92 83.72
C ALA A 959 -48.00 65.87 83.68
N ALA A 960 -47.73 64.68 83.14
CA ALA A 960 -48.69 63.57 83.15
C ALA A 960 -48.98 63.05 84.56
N GLU A 961 -47.97 62.92 85.41
CA GLU A 961 -48.10 62.47 86.79
C GLU A 961 -48.86 63.49 87.67
N ALA A 962 -48.64 64.79 87.43
CA ALA A 962 -49.32 65.86 88.14
C ALA A 962 -50.78 66.09 87.70
N LYS A 963 -51.20 65.54 86.55
CA LYS A 963 -52.48 65.82 85.90
C LYS A 963 -53.73 65.63 86.79
N PRO A 964 -53.90 64.50 87.52
CA PRO A 964 -55.07 64.32 88.39
C PRO A 964 -55.16 65.37 89.51
N VAL A 965 -54.02 65.95 89.88
CA VAL A 965 -53.92 66.96 90.94
C VAL A 965 -54.10 68.37 90.35
N THR A 966 -53.59 68.64 89.15
CA THR A 966 -53.81 69.91 88.43
C THR A 966 -55.23 70.09 87.91
N ASP A 967 -55.93 68.99 87.61
CA ASP A 967 -57.35 69.02 87.27
C ASP A 967 -58.21 69.33 88.51
N ALA A 968 -57.80 68.87 89.68
CA ALA A 968 -58.55 69.04 90.93
C ALA A 968 -58.25 70.35 91.67
N PHE A 969 -57.01 70.84 91.64
CA PHE A 969 -56.56 72.00 92.41
C PHE A 969 -56.14 73.16 91.51
N SER A 970 -56.38 74.39 91.96
CA SER A 970 -55.96 75.57 91.21
C SER A 970 -54.44 75.66 91.16
N VAL A 971 -53.91 76.21 90.06
CA VAL A 971 -52.46 76.42 89.90
C VAL A 971 -51.87 77.27 91.04
N PHE A 972 -52.65 78.23 91.55
CA PHE A 972 -52.25 79.04 92.70
C PHE A 972 -52.15 78.19 93.98
N PHE A 973 -53.17 77.39 94.28
CA PHE A 973 -53.15 76.49 95.43
C PHE A 973 -52.04 75.45 95.31
N LEU A 974 -51.75 74.95 94.11
CA LEU A 974 -50.67 74.00 93.87
C LEU A 974 -49.28 74.59 94.07
N ARG A 975 -49.09 75.89 93.89
CA ARG A 975 -47.81 76.56 94.12
C ARG A 975 -47.59 76.92 95.59
N SER A 976 -48.59 77.50 96.25
CA SER A 976 -48.39 78.14 97.56
C SER A 976 -49.53 77.94 98.56
N GLY A 977 -50.57 77.18 98.21
CA GLY A 977 -51.68 76.86 99.10
C GLY A 977 -51.28 76.03 100.32
N ASN A 978 -51.99 76.23 101.44
CA ASN A 978 -51.82 75.44 102.65
C ASN A 978 -52.55 74.09 102.53
N VAL A 979 -51.80 73.07 102.09
CA VAL A 979 -52.35 71.72 101.87
C VAL A 979 -52.70 71.05 103.19
N GLN A 980 -51.95 71.30 104.26
CA GLN A 980 -52.16 70.64 105.54
C GLN A 980 -53.48 71.07 106.18
N GLU A 981 -53.80 72.36 106.12
CA GLU A 981 -55.08 72.90 106.61
C GLU A 981 -56.28 72.28 105.88
N LEU A 982 -56.16 72.04 104.57
CA LEU A 982 -57.17 71.32 103.80
C LEU A 982 -57.31 69.85 104.25
N ILE A 983 -56.18 69.18 104.51
CA ILE A 983 -56.16 67.78 104.95
C ILE A 983 -56.81 67.63 106.33
N ASP A 984 -56.39 68.47 107.28
CA ASP A 984 -56.87 68.46 108.66
C ASP A 984 -58.38 68.73 108.72
N ALA A 985 -58.87 69.70 107.93
CA ALA A 985 -60.30 70.00 107.83
C ALA A 985 -61.11 68.81 107.27
N GLY A 986 -60.57 68.06 106.30
CA GLY A 986 -61.25 66.91 105.70
C GLY A 986 -61.30 65.70 106.62
N GLU A 987 -60.24 65.43 107.37
CA GLU A 987 -60.22 64.35 108.37
C GLU A 987 -61.18 64.64 109.53
N ALA A 988 -61.20 65.89 110.01
CA ALA A 988 -62.12 66.33 111.06
C ALA A 988 -63.61 66.27 110.63
N ALA A 989 -63.89 66.47 109.34
CA ALA A 989 -65.24 66.38 108.78
C ALA A 989 -65.80 64.94 108.76
N GLN A 990 -64.94 63.92 108.84
CA GLN A 990 -65.33 62.51 108.81
C GLN A 990 -65.61 61.92 110.21
N GLN A 991 -65.19 62.56 111.30
CA GLN A 991 -65.29 62.04 112.67
C GLN A 991 -66.53 62.54 113.45
N GLY A 992 -67.18 61.65 114.21
CA GLY A 992 -68.25 61.95 115.19
C GLY A 992 -69.65 62.24 114.62
N PHE A 993 -70.72 61.90 115.38
CA PHE A 993 -72.12 61.99 114.91
C PHE A 993 -72.75 63.39 115.08
N PHE A 994 -72.40 64.14 116.15
CA PHE A 994 -72.88 65.51 116.37
C PHE A 994 -71.98 66.55 115.66
N GLY A 995 -72.59 67.53 115.00
CA GLY A 995 -71.90 68.65 114.31
C GLY A 995 -71.31 68.34 112.92
N LYS A 996 -71.44 67.10 112.45
CA LYS A 996 -70.87 66.59 111.18
C LYS A 996 -71.24 67.44 109.96
N LYS A 997 -72.50 67.88 109.84
CA LYS A 997 -72.99 68.70 108.72
C LYS A 997 -72.29 70.07 108.62
N LYS A 998 -71.90 70.67 109.75
CA LYS A 998 -71.21 71.97 109.79
C LYS A 998 -69.72 71.83 109.43
N ARG A 999 -69.07 70.74 109.87
CA ARG A 999 -67.67 70.44 109.53
C ARG A 999 -67.50 70.06 108.06
N LEU A 1000 -68.41 69.25 107.50
CA LEU A 1000 -68.43 68.93 106.06
C LEU A 1000 -68.60 70.18 105.20
N LYS A 1001 -69.50 71.09 105.60
CA LYS A 1001 -69.66 72.37 104.90
C LYS A 1001 -68.37 73.19 104.91
N HIS A 1002 -67.72 73.33 106.07
CA HIS A 1002 -66.46 74.06 106.18
C HIS A 1002 -65.32 73.45 105.35
N PHE A 1003 -65.20 72.11 105.34
CA PHE A 1003 -64.21 71.42 104.49
C PHE A 1003 -64.47 71.68 103.01
N TYR A 1004 -65.71 71.57 102.54
CA TYR A 1004 -66.03 71.84 101.14
C TYR A 1004 -65.89 73.32 100.76
N ASP A 1005 -66.16 74.25 101.67
CA ASP A 1005 -65.88 75.68 101.46
C ASP A 1005 -64.37 75.93 101.29
N LEU A 1006 -63.53 75.29 102.11
CA LEU A 1006 -62.07 75.33 101.97
C LEU A 1006 -61.59 74.66 100.67
N CYS A 1007 -62.18 73.53 100.30
CA CYS A 1007 -61.92 72.86 99.03
C CYS A 1007 -62.32 73.73 97.83
N ALA A 1008 -63.49 74.38 97.86
CA ALA A 1008 -63.95 75.23 96.78
C ALA A 1008 -62.98 76.40 96.51
N ALA A 1009 -62.33 76.94 97.56
CA ALA A 1009 -61.30 77.97 97.45
C ALA A 1009 -59.94 77.43 96.95
N ALA A 1010 -59.62 76.16 97.23
CA ALA A 1010 -58.38 75.51 96.84
C ALA A 1010 -58.42 74.88 95.44
N CYS A 1011 -59.60 74.42 95.02
CA CYS A 1011 -59.81 73.60 93.82
C CYS A 1011 -59.75 74.43 92.53
N SER A 1012 -59.54 73.74 91.40
CA SER A 1012 -59.67 74.37 90.08
C SER A 1012 -61.12 74.85 89.88
N PRO A 1013 -61.41 75.84 89.00
CA PRO A 1013 -62.78 76.31 88.79
C PRO A 1013 -63.78 75.18 88.45
N ALA A 1014 -63.34 74.19 87.65
CA ALA A 1014 -64.15 73.05 87.26
C ALA A 1014 -64.38 72.08 88.43
N PHE A 1015 -63.35 71.78 89.22
CA PHE A 1015 -63.47 70.87 90.36
C PHE A 1015 -64.16 71.53 91.56
N SER A 1016 -63.99 72.84 91.73
CA SER A 1016 -64.69 73.68 92.71
C SER A 1016 -66.21 73.65 92.46
N ALA A 1017 -66.66 73.72 91.20
CA ALA A 1017 -68.06 73.54 90.85
C ALA A 1017 -68.61 72.15 91.23
N ALA A 1018 -67.81 71.09 91.06
CA ALA A 1018 -68.20 69.73 91.47
C ALA A 1018 -68.30 69.61 93.00
N VAL A 1019 -67.36 70.22 93.74
CA VAL A 1019 -67.35 70.26 95.20
C VAL A 1019 -68.53 71.04 95.79
N MET A 1020 -69.07 72.00 95.05
CA MET A 1020 -70.21 72.82 95.46
C MET A 1020 -71.57 72.31 94.92
N SER A 1021 -71.58 71.14 94.26
CA SER A 1021 -72.80 70.54 93.71
C SER A 1021 -73.65 69.84 94.79
N ASP A 1022 -74.89 69.48 94.44
CA ASP A 1022 -75.81 68.78 95.35
C ASP A 1022 -75.31 67.38 95.77
N ASP A 1023 -74.37 66.79 95.04
CA ASP A 1023 -73.70 65.52 95.36
C ASP A 1023 -72.16 65.67 95.29
N PRO A 1024 -71.54 66.27 96.32
CA PRO A 1024 -70.13 66.62 96.28
C PRO A 1024 -69.23 65.37 96.39
N PRO A 1025 -68.02 65.38 95.80
CA PRO A 1025 -67.08 64.27 95.86
C PRO A 1025 -66.78 63.89 97.31
N SER A 1026 -66.67 62.60 97.59
CA SER A 1026 -66.39 62.14 98.97
C SER A 1026 -65.13 62.81 99.52
N PRO A 1027 -65.08 63.19 100.81
CA PRO A 1027 -63.89 63.85 101.35
C PRO A 1027 -62.62 63.01 101.21
N ASN A 1028 -62.73 61.67 101.21
CA ASN A 1028 -61.60 60.78 100.94
C ASN A 1028 -61.01 60.95 99.54
N THR A 1029 -61.85 61.19 98.54
CA THR A 1029 -61.42 61.41 97.16
C THR A 1029 -60.57 62.68 97.07
N ILE A 1030 -61.02 63.77 97.69
CA ILE A 1030 -60.31 65.06 97.67
C ILE A 1030 -59.01 64.98 98.49
N LEU A 1031 -59.05 64.34 99.66
CA LEU A 1031 -57.87 64.13 100.51
C LEU A 1031 -56.80 63.29 99.83
N SER A 1032 -57.19 62.26 99.07
CA SER A 1032 -56.25 61.41 98.32
C SER A 1032 -55.47 62.18 97.24
N LEU A 1033 -56.09 63.19 96.64
CA LEU A 1033 -55.45 64.08 95.67
C LEU A 1033 -54.63 65.18 96.37
N ALA A 1034 -55.15 65.76 97.45
CA ALA A 1034 -54.45 66.78 98.24
C ALA A 1034 -53.12 66.27 98.80
N ARG A 1035 -53.08 65.01 99.28
CA ARG A 1035 -51.86 64.38 99.82
C ARG A 1035 -50.72 64.22 98.80
N LYS A 1036 -51.00 64.31 97.49
CA LYS A 1036 -50.00 64.23 96.42
C LYS A 1036 -49.33 65.57 96.08
N ILE A 1037 -49.93 66.69 96.50
CA ILE A 1037 -49.45 68.04 96.16
C ILE A 1037 -47.99 68.30 96.62
N PRO A 1038 -47.57 67.92 97.85
CA PRO A 1038 -46.20 68.19 98.31
C PRO A 1038 -45.13 67.53 97.43
N THR A 1039 -45.37 66.29 96.98
CA THR A 1039 -44.44 65.54 96.12
C THR A 1039 -44.27 66.23 94.76
N ILE A 1040 -45.36 66.73 94.18
CA ILE A 1040 -45.34 67.44 92.89
C ILE A 1040 -44.58 68.77 93.01
N ARG A 1041 -44.71 69.49 94.14
CA ARG A 1041 -43.96 70.75 94.37
C ARG A 1041 -42.45 70.55 94.40
N THR A 1042 -41.99 69.47 95.02
CA THR A 1042 -40.56 69.15 95.07
C THR A 1042 -40.03 68.86 93.67
N ALA A 1043 -40.73 68.02 92.90
CA ALA A 1043 -40.33 67.69 91.53
C ALA A 1043 -40.33 68.92 90.58
N ASP A 1044 -41.30 69.83 90.71
CA ASP A 1044 -41.36 71.07 89.92
C ASP A 1044 -40.18 72.02 90.23
N THR A 1045 -39.73 72.04 91.49
CA THR A 1045 -38.60 72.89 91.92
C THR A 1045 -37.27 72.36 91.37
N ASP A 1046 -37.06 71.05 91.46
CA ASP A 1046 -35.85 70.40 90.94
C ASP A 1046 -35.74 70.57 89.42
N PHE A 1047 -36.85 70.41 88.69
CA PHE A 1047 -36.88 70.58 87.24
C PHE A 1047 -36.53 72.01 86.80
N ARG A 1048 -37.05 73.03 87.48
CA ARG A 1048 -36.70 74.44 87.20
C ARG A 1048 -35.22 74.74 87.47
N GLY A 1049 -34.63 74.09 88.47
CA GLY A 1049 -33.19 74.14 88.72
C GLY A 1049 -32.36 73.63 87.54
N GLN A 1050 -32.81 72.54 86.90
CA GLN A 1050 -32.15 71.99 85.71
C GLN A 1050 -32.28 72.93 84.49
N LEU A 1051 -33.43 73.61 84.33
CA LEU A 1051 -33.65 74.58 83.25
C LEU A 1051 -32.74 75.82 83.35
N ALA A 1052 -32.52 76.32 84.57
CA ALA A 1052 -31.68 77.49 84.81
C ALA A 1052 -30.18 77.20 84.57
N ALA A 1053 -29.76 75.93 84.68
CA ALA A 1053 -28.37 75.51 84.49
C ALA A 1053 -27.90 75.57 83.02
N ILE A 1054 -28.83 75.59 82.07
CA ILE A 1054 -28.54 75.65 80.64
C ILE A 1054 -28.88 77.06 80.14
N GLN A 1055 -27.86 77.77 79.63
CA GLN A 1055 -27.98 79.16 79.21
C GLN A 1055 -29.07 79.35 78.12
N GLU A 1056 -29.17 78.39 77.21
CA GLU A 1056 -30.12 78.40 76.09
C GLU A 1056 -31.57 78.20 76.55
N THR A 1057 -31.81 77.55 77.69
CA THR A 1057 -33.16 77.30 78.24
C THR A 1057 -33.48 78.14 79.46
N ALA A 1058 -32.55 78.99 79.92
CA ALA A 1058 -32.71 79.83 81.11
C ALA A 1058 -33.98 80.71 81.06
N HIS A 1059 -34.39 81.15 79.88
CA HIS A 1059 -35.62 81.91 79.66
C HIS A 1059 -36.90 81.13 79.99
N LEU A 1060 -36.83 79.81 80.14
CA LEU A 1060 -37.94 78.92 80.50
C LEU A 1060 -37.96 78.56 81.99
N ALA A 1061 -36.95 78.92 82.77
CA ALA A 1061 -36.78 78.48 84.16
C ALA A 1061 -37.92 78.89 85.11
N ASP A 1062 -38.67 79.96 84.80
CA ASP A 1062 -39.82 80.41 85.59
C ASP A 1062 -41.13 79.66 85.25
N THR A 1063 -41.10 78.78 84.24
CA THR A 1063 -42.28 78.02 83.80
C THR A 1063 -42.46 76.78 84.66
N SER A 1064 -43.67 76.56 85.19
CA SER A 1064 -43.98 75.35 85.96
C SER A 1064 -44.23 74.15 85.05
N VAL A 1065 -43.75 72.98 85.46
CA VAL A 1065 -44.04 71.68 84.84
C VAL A 1065 -45.51 71.31 84.97
N ALA A 1066 -46.17 71.76 86.04
CA ALA A 1066 -47.62 71.63 86.20
C ALA A 1066 -48.43 72.47 85.19
N SER A 1067 -47.78 73.36 84.43
CA SER A 1067 -48.39 74.06 83.30
C SER A 1067 -47.85 73.49 81.99
N TYR A 1068 -48.76 73.18 81.04
CA TYR A 1068 -48.49 72.48 79.77
C TYR A 1068 -47.47 73.15 78.80
N GLY A 1069 -46.78 74.23 79.21
CA GLY A 1069 -45.93 75.06 78.34
C GLY A 1069 -44.43 74.72 78.32
N ALA A 1070 -43.89 74.07 79.36
CA ALA A 1070 -42.44 73.90 79.50
C ALA A 1070 -41.82 72.97 78.44
N ALA A 1071 -42.41 71.79 78.22
CA ALA A 1071 -41.93 70.82 77.22
C ALA A 1071 -41.96 71.38 75.79
N LYS A 1072 -43.02 72.14 75.46
CA LYS A 1072 -43.18 72.79 74.15
C LYS A 1072 -42.12 73.86 73.90
N GLY A 1073 -41.80 74.66 74.92
CA GLY A 1073 -40.74 75.67 74.84
C GLY A 1073 -39.37 75.06 74.56
N LEU A 1074 -39.02 73.97 75.25
CA LEU A 1074 -37.73 73.30 75.12
C LEU A 1074 -37.51 72.70 73.73
N ARG A 1075 -38.53 72.04 73.16
CA ARG A 1075 -38.46 71.47 71.80
C ARG A 1075 -38.22 72.55 70.75
N HIS A 1076 -38.91 73.68 70.86
CA HIS A 1076 -38.74 74.79 69.94
C HIS A 1076 -37.31 75.38 69.99
N THR A 1077 -36.73 75.50 71.18
CA THR A 1077 -35.34 75.96 71.35
C THR A 1077 -34.34 74.99 70.69
N ALA A 1078 -34.54 73.68 70.82
CA ALA A 1078 -33.68 72.67 70.20
C ALA A 1078 -33.70 72.72 68.66
N GLU A 1079 -34.88 72.89 68.05
CA GLU A 1079 -35.04 72.98 66.59
C GLU A 1079 -34.29 74.18 65.99
N LEU A 1080 -34.39 75.36 66.62
CA LEU A 1080 -33.73 76.58 66.15
C LEU A 1080 -32.21 76.45 66.16
N ILE A 1081 -31.64 75.82 67.18
CA ILE A 1081 -30.19 75.60 67.29
C ILE A 1081 -29.72 74.67 66.16
N SER A 1082 -30.45 73.59 65.91
CA SER A 1082 -30.13 72.63 64.84
C SER A 1082 -30.12 73.25 63.44
N LYS A 1083 -31.12 74.08 63.10
CA LYS A 1083 -31.22 74.74 61.77
C LYS A 1083 -30.04 75.68 61.49
N GLN A 1084 -29.57 76.41 62.52
CA GLN A 1084 -28.41 77.31 62.38
C GLN A 1084 -27.08 76.56 62.21
N ILE A 1085 -26.89 75.42 62.90
CA ILE A 1085 -25.66 74.61 62.78
C ILE A 1085 -25.54 74.01 61.37
N ALA A 1086 -26.63 73.46 60.83
CA ALA A 1086 -26.63 72.84 59.50
C ALA A 1086 -26.28 73.85 58.39
N THR A 1087 -26.92 75.02 58.41
CA THR A 1087 -26.75 76.05 57.37
C THR A 1087 -25.35 76.68 57.40
N ALA A 1088 -24.74 76.85 58.58
CA ALA A 1088 -23.37 77.35 58.71
C ALA A 1088 -22.30 76.37 58.23
N LYS A 1089 -22.58 75.06 58.28
CA LYS A 1089 -21.66 74.01 57.78
C LYS A 1089 -21.67 73.92 56.26
N GLU A 1090 -22.83 74.14 55.65
CA GLU A 1090 -23.05 74.07 54.22
C GLU A 1090 -22.45 75.28 53.48
N PHE A 1091 -22.53 76.48 54.08
CA PHE A 1091 -22.05 77.74 53.47
C PHE A 1091 -21.10 78.53 54.38
N PRO A 1092 -19.91 78.00 54.71
CA PRO A 1092 -19.04 78.57 55.73
C PRO A 1092 -18.53 79.98 55.40
N ASP A 1093 -18.24 80.27 54.12
CA ASP A 1093 -17.68 81.55 53.69
C ASP A 1093 -18.73 82.66 53.51
N LEU A 1094 -20.01 82.28 53.49
CA LEU A 1094 -21.15 83.16 53.25
C LEU A 1094 -21.99 83.38 54.52
N PHE A 1095 -22.11 82.38 55.41
CA PHE A 1095 -23.03 82.41 56.54
C PHE A 1095 -22.75 83.59 57.47
N ASP A 1096 -21.49 83.90 57.79
CA ASP A 1096 -21.15 84.98 58.73
C ASP A 1096 -20.93 86.35 58.03
N ARG A 1097 -21.21 86.47 56.71
CA ARG A 1097 -21.05 87.73 55.95
C ARG A 1097 -22.27 88.66 56.09
N SER A 1098 -22.03 89.96 55.85
CA SER A 1098 -23.10 90.95 55.94
C SER A 1098 -24.08 90.83 54.75
N PRO A 1099 -25.39 91.07 54.97
CA PRO A 1099 -26.38 91.07 53.89
C PRO A 1099 -26.08 92.04 52.74
N ASN A 1100 -25.40 93.17 53.00
CA ASN A 1100 -25.06 94.15 51.96
C ASN A 1100 -23.93 93.68 51.04
N THR A 1101 -22.96 92.95 51.58
CA THR A 1101 -21.84 92.39 50.80
C THR A 1101 -22.34 91.36 49.78
N LEU A 1102 -23.36 90.57 50.14
CA LEU A 1102 -23.95 89.58 49.25
C LEU A 1102 -24.71 90.24 48.09
N ARG A 1103 -25.50 91.30 48.33
CA ARG A 1103 -26.31 91.97 47.29
C ARG A 1103 -25.52 92.54 46.11
N ASN A 1104 -24.29 93.00 46.32
CA ASN A 1104 -23.50 93.66 45.26
C ASN A 1104 -22.67 92.69 44.40
N ALA A 1105 -22.34 91.51 44.93
CA ALA A 1105 -21.49 90.55 44.24
C ALA A 1105 -22.28 89.63 43.28
N VAL A 1106 -23.56 89.39 43.58
CA VAL A 1106 -24.44 88.50 42.80
C VAL A 1106 -24.62 88.94 41.35
N PRO A 1107 -25.00 90.20 41.05
CA PRO A 1107 -25.38 90.59 39.69
C PRO A 1107 -24.18 90.55 38.71
N LEU A 1108 -22.98 90.78 39.23
CA LEU A 1108 -21.75 90.72 38.44
C LEU A 1108 -21.41 89.29 38.00
N ALA A 1109 -21.57 88.32 38.92
CA ALA A 1109 -21.36 86.91 38.62
C ALA A 1109 -22.41 86.36 37.63
N ASP A 1110 -23.67 86.79 37.77
CA ASP A 1110 -24.77 86.40 36.88
C ASP A 1110 -24.60 86.94 35.45
N ARG A 1111 -24.19 88.20 35.32
CA ARG A 1111 -23.87 88.80 34.01
C ARG A 1111 -22.73 88.07 33.31
N TYR A 1112 -21.69 87.68 34.05
CA TYR A 1112 -20.56 86.94 33.50
C TYR A 1112 -20.95 85.53 33.03
N TYR A 1113 -21.80 84.85 33.80
CA TYR A 1113 -22.34 83.56 33.39
C TYR A 1113 -23.22 83.67 32.14
N SER A 1114 -24.10 84.66 32.07
CA SER A 1114 -25.00 84.87 30.93
C SER A 1114 -24.23 85.17 29.64
N ALA A 1115 -23.22 86.06 29.71
CA ALA A 1115 -22.37 86.38 28.56
C ALA A 1115 -21.55 85.17 28.08
N TRP A 1116 -21.13 84.29 29.00
CA TRP A 1116 -20.46 83.03 28.65
C TRP A 1116 -21.38 82.07 27.90
N GLN A 1117 -22.62 81.91 28.34
CA GLN A 1117 -23.62 81.07 27.65
C GLN A 1117 -23.93 81.61 26.24
N ASN A 1118 -24.05 82.94 26.10
CA ASN A 1118 -24.26 83.57 24.80
C ASN A 1118 -23.09 83.28 23.84
N PHE A 1119 -21.85 83.42 24.33
CA PHE A 1119 -20.66 83.13 23.53
C PHE A 1119 -20.57 81.66 23.10
N LEU A 1120 -20.83 80.70 23.99
CA LEU A 1120 -20.88 79.27 23.64
C LEU A 1120 -21.94 78.94 22.59
N THR A 1121 -23.13 79.56 22.71
CA THR A 1121 -24.22 79.41 21.74
C THR A 1121 -23.80 79.92 20.37
N THR A 1122 -23.12 81.07 20.34
CA THR A 1122 -22.59 81.69 19.12
C THR A 1122 -21.46 80.86 18.51
N LEU A 1123 -20.65 80.21 19.34
CA LEU A 1123 -19.66 79.21 18.92
C LEU A 1123 -20.27 77.86 18.52
N THR A 1124 -21.60 77.71 18.55
CA THR A 1124 -22.30 76.44 18.22
C THR A 1124 -21.69 75.23 18.92
N THR A 1125 -21.14 75.43 20.12
CA THR A 1125 -20.41 74.40 20.87
C THR A 1125 -21.37 73.30 21.29
N SER A 1126 -21.06 72.04 21.00
CA SER A 1126 -21.86 70.92 21.51
C SER A 1126 -21.63 70.66 23.00
N ASP A 1127 -22.61 70.07 23.69
CA ASP A 1127 -22.47 69.69 25.10
C ASP A 1127 -21.30 68.73 25.35
N GLU A 1128 -20.98 67.88 24.38
CA GLU A 1128 -19.85 66.94 24.46
C GLU A 1128 -18.51 67.65 24.27
N GLN A 1129 -18.40 68.54 23.29
CA GLN A 1129 -17.20 69.39 23.11
C GLN A 1129 -16.95 70.26 24.35
N PHE A 1130 -18.01 70.83 24.92
CA PHE A 1130 -17.91 71.60 26.15
C PHE A 1130 -17.41 70.76 27.33
N LYS A 1131 -17.95 69.55 27.52
CA LYS A 1131 -17.50 68.61 28.57
C LYS A 1131 -16.03 68.20 28.40
N LEU A 1132 -15.60 67.91 27.17
CA LEU A 1132 -14.22 67.53 26.87
C LEU A 1132 -13.24 68.68 27.13
N TRP A 1133 -13.59 69.90 26.73
CA TRP A 1133 -12.76 71.09 26.96
C TRP A 1133 -12.55 71.39 28.44
N LEU A 1134 -13.56 71.13 29.28
CA LEU A 1134 -13.46 71.36 30.71
C LEU A 1134 -12.43 70.46 31.39
N ASP A 1135 -12.23 69.23 30.91
CA ASP A 1135 -11.28 68.25 31.48
C ASP A 1135 -11.39 68.14 33.02
N GLY A 1136 -12.64 68.10 33.52
CA GLY A 1136 -12.95 68.03 34.96
C GLY A 1136 -12.71 69.32 35.76
N LYS A 1137 -12.23 70.41 35.14
CA LYS A 1137 -12.03 71.72 35.77
C LYS A 1137 -13.34 72.52 35.83
N PRO A 1138 -13.53 73.37 36.86
CA PRO A 1138 -14.54 74.42 36.85
C PRO A 1138 -14.48 75.29 35.59
N TRP A 1139 -15.61 75.49 34.89
CA TRP A 1139 -15.63 76.29 33.65
C TRP A 1139 -15.04 77.70 33.84
N ALA A 1140 -15.30 78.33 34.99
CA ALA A 1140 -14.78 79.65 35.32
C ALA A 1140 -13.25 79.68 35.52
N LEU A 1141 -12.63 78.55 35.86
CA LEU A 1141 -11.16 78.42 35.92
C LEU A 1141 -10.60 78.10 34.54
N ALA A 1142 -11.23 77.18 33.79
CA ALA A 1142 -10.81 76.83 32.44
C ALA A 1142 -10.85 78.04 31.49
N ILE A 1143 -11.91 78.85 31.58
CA ILE A 1143 -12.08 80.05 30.74
C ILE A 1143 -11.11 81.16 31.12
N ARG A 1144 -10.78 81.34 32.41
CA ARG A 1144 -9.86 82.38 32.89
C ARG A 1144 -8.48 82.25 32.23
N ASP A 1145 -8.01 81.03 32.07
CA ASP A 1145 -6.69 80.74 31.52
C ASP A 1145 -6.66 80.82 29.97
N GLN A 1146 -7.83 80.75 29.31
CA GLN A 1146 -7.97 80.74 27.85
C GLN A 1146 -8.43 82.09 27.25
N LEU A 1147 -9.28 82.84 27.95
CA LEU A 1147 -9.80 84.16 27.55
C LEU A 1147 -8.68 85.12 27.07
N PRO A 1148 -7.55 85.29 27.79
CA PRO A 1148 -6.46 86.14 27.32
C PRO A 1148 -5.82 85.67 26.00
N LYS A 1149 -5.78 84.35 25.78
CA LYS A 1149 -5.23 83.75 24.55
C LYS A 1149 -6.19 83.93 23.38
N TRP A 1150 -7.50 83.75 23.62
CA TRP A 1150 -8.54 84.06 22.64
C TRP A 1150 -8.54 85.54 22.27
N LYS A 1151 -8.33 86.45 23.23
CA LYS A 1151 -8.19 87.88 22.95
C LYS A 1151 -7.01 88.16 22.02
N ALA A 1152 -5.85 87.57 22.32
CA ALA A 1152 -4.66 87.75 21.50
C ALA A 1152 -4.85 87.24 20.06
N ASP A 1153 -5.53 86.10 19.87
CA ASP A 1153 -5.79 85.56 18.54
C ASP A 1153 -6.89 86.33 17.78
N ILE A 1154 -7.99 86.71 18.44
CA ILE A 1154 -9.04 87.57 17.83
C ILE A 1154 -8.44 88.92 17.41
N ASP A 1155 -7.57 89.52 18.22
CA ASP A 1155 -6.93 90.80 17.88
C ASP A 1155 -5.98 90.67 16.69
N ALA A 1156 -5.28 89.55 16.56
CA ALA A 1156 -4.31 89.32 15.49
C ALA A 1156 -4.95 88.85 14.18
N ASN A 1157 -5.95 87.96 14.26
CA ASN A 1157 -6.47 87.17 13.13
C ASN A 1157 -7.98 87.35 12.92
N GLY A 1158 -8.66 88.14 13.74
CA GLY A 1158 -10.13 88.22 13.74
C GLY A 1158 -10.78 86.85 13.99
N VAL A 1159 -11.88 86.56 13.29
CA VAL A 1159 -12.59 85.27 13.40
C VAL A 1159 -12.07 84.19 12.43
N SER A 1160 -10.99 84.47 11.67
CA SER A 1160 -10.51 83.57 10.61
C SER A 1160 -9.95 82.25 11.15
N THR A 1161 -9.06 82.31 12.15
CA THR A 1161 -8.51 81.11 12.82
C THR A 1161 -9.63 80.23 13.36
N LEU A 1162 -10.66 80.85 13.96
CA LEU A 1162 -11.81 80.17 14.53
C LEU A 1162 -12.59 79.39 13.45
N ARG A 1163 -12.83 79.99 12.29
CA ARG A 1163 -13.55 79.34 11.17
C ARG A 1163 -12.76 78.18 10.57
N ASN A 1164 -11.45 78.32 10.46
CA ASN A 1164 -10.59 77.24 9.96
C ASN A 1164 -10.59 76.04 10.92
N VAL A 1165 -10.54 76.30 12.24
CA VAL A 1165 -10.68 75.25 13.26
C VAL A 1165 -12.07 74.60 13.23
N ALA A 1166 -13.12 75.38 13.00
CA ALA A 1166 -14.48 74.84 12.83
C ALA A 1166 -14.58 73.90 11.61
N GLN A 1167 -13.93 74.23 10.48
CA GLN A 1167 -13.86 73.37 9.31
C GLN A 1167 -13.07 72.07 9.58
N TRP A 1168 -11.98 72.16 10.35
CA TRP A 1168 -11.24 70.97 10.80
C TRP A 1168 -12.10 70.09 11.73
N ASN A 1169 -12.79 70.69 12.71
CA ASN A 1169 -13.69 69.98 13.61
C ASN A 1169 -14.81 69.27 12.82
N GLU A 1170 -15.38 69.92 11.82
CA GLU A 1170 -16.39 69.34 10.92
C GLU A 1170 -15.88 68.09 10.19
N ALA A 1171 -14.68 68.14 9.63
CA ALA A 1171 -14.07 67.00 8.93
C ALA A 1171 -13.59 65.89 9.90
N ALA A 1172 -13.28 66.24 11.15
CA ALA A 1172 -12.76 65.32 12.17
C ALA A 1172 -13.85 64.47 12.84
N VAL A 1173 -15.08 64.98 12.96
CA VAL A 1173 -16.19 64.33 13.67
C VAL A 1173 -16.51 62.94 13.09
N PRO A 1174 -16.73 62.75 11.77
CA PRO A 1174 -17.08 61.44 11.24
C PRO A 1174 -16.01 60.37 11.43
N LEU A 1175 -14.74 60.75 11.51
CA LEU A 1175 -13.63 59.82 11.76
C LEU A 1175 -13.49 59.50 13.26
N SER A 1176 -13.74 60.49 14.12
CA SER A 1176 -13.74 60.31 15.57
C SER A 1176 -14.87 59.37 16.01
N GLU A 1177 -16.07 59.49 15.44
CA GLU A 1177 -17.20 58.57 15.70
C GLU A 1177 -16.89 57.11 15.30
N LEU A 1178 -16.03 56.92 14.30
CA LEU A 1178 -15.55 55.59 13.87
C LEU A 1178 -14.38 55.07 14.73
N GLY A 1179 -13.97 55.81 15.76
CA GLY A 1179 -12.91 55.45 16.71
C GLY A 1179 -11.49 55.82 16.27
N PHE A 1180 -11.33 56.70 15.27
CA PHE A 1180 -10.03 57.12 14.74
C PHE A 1180 -9.45 58.36 15.45
N GLU A 1181 -9.70 58.57 16.73
CA GLU A 1181 -9.32 59.81 17.43
C GLU A 1181 -7.80 60.04 17.46
N GLU A 1182 -7.01 58.99 17.71
CA GLU A 1182 -5.54 59.09 17.68
C GLU A 1182 -5.01 59.46 16.28
N ALA A 1183 -5.66 58.93 15.25
CA ALA A 1183 -5.32 59.20 13.86
C ALA A 1183 -5.63 60.65 13.47
N VAL A 1184 -6.82 61.13 13.82
CA VAL A 1184 -7.27 62.52 13.61
C VAL A 1184 -6.29 63.51 14.24
N LEU A 1185 -5.82 63.22 15.47
CA LEU A 1185 -4.83 64.06 16.17
C LEU A 1185 -3.44 64.00 15.53
N SER A 1186 -3.02 62.84 15.02
CA SER A 1186 -1.70 62.66 14.40
C SER A 1186 -1.52 63.48 13.12
N ILE A 1187 -2.61 63.78 12.41
CA ILE A 1187 -2.61 64.62 11.20
C ILE A 1187 -2.24 66.08 11.54
N LEU A 1188 -2.62 66.59 12.72
CA LEU A 1188 -2.25 67.94 13.18
C LEU A 1188 -0.81 68.06 13.71
N GLU A 1189 -0.15 66.94 14.05
CA GLU A 1189 1.21 66.91 14.62
C GLU A 1189 2.33 66.92 13.56
N GLU A 1190 2.00 67.07 12.27
CA GLU A 1190 2.93 66.94 11.13
C GLU A 1190 3.77 65.64 11.07
N LYS A 1191 3.52 64.65 11.95
CA LYS A 1191 4.21 63.33 11.94
C LYS A 1191 4.04 62.56 10.62
N TYR A 1192 3.03 62.92 9.83
CA TYR A 1192 2.70 62.31 8.55
C TYR A 1192 2.76 63.29 7.36
N LEU A 1193 3.24 64.53 7.56
CA LEU A 1193 3.15 65.62 6.59
C LEU A 1193 4.53 66.11 6.14
N SER A 1194 5.13 65.44 5.15
CA SER A 1194 5.93 66.20 4.18
C SER A 1194 4.94 66.86 3.22
N ARG A 1195 4.95 68.19 3.12
CA ARG A 1195 4.00 69.04 2.35
C ARG A 1195 3.92 68.75 0.83
N LYS A 1196 4.44 67.61 0.34
CA LYS A 1196 4.42 67.20 -1.07
C LYS A 1196 3.97 65.76 -1.35
N SER A 1197 3.74 64.89 -0.35
CA SER A 1197 3.56 63.45 -0.61
C SER A 1197 2.13 62.89 -0.48
N ILE A 1198 1.12 63.69 -0.13
CA ILE A 1198 -0.28 63.20 0.02
C ILE A 1198 -1.11 63.43 -1.26
N TRP A 1199 -0.50 63.84 -2.38
CA TRP A 1199 -1.27 64.00 -3.63
C TRP A 1199 -1.62 62.69 -4.36
N LEU A 1200 -1.33 61.49 -3.81
CA LEU A 1200 -1.67 60.23 -4.51
C LEU A 1200 -1.84 58.94 -3.67
N SER A 1201 -1.86 58.95 -2.32
CA SER A 1201 -1.73 57.67 -1.57
C SER A 1201 -2.41 57.62 -0.20
N CYS A 1202 -3.68 58.00 -0.08
CA CYS A 1202 -4.48 57.65 1.11
C CYS A 1202 -5.06 56.24 0.96
N VAL A 1203 -4.22 55.21 1.12
CA VAL A 1203 -4.67 53.83 1.36
C VAL A 1203 -4.64 53.59 2.86
N VAL A 1204 -5.80 53.39 3.48
CA VAL A 1204 -5.92 53.05 4.91
C VAL A 1204 -5.27 51.69 5.12
N TRP A 1205 -4.14 51.67 5.83
CA TRP A 1205 -3.30 50.48 5.97
C TRP A 1205 -3.57 49.75 7.29
N LEU A 1206 -3.91 48.47 7.21
CA LEU A 1206 -4.24 47.61 8.35
C LEU A 1206 -2.96 46.95 8.91
N GLY A 1207 -2.19 47.69 9.73
CA GLY A 1207 -1.02 47.16 10.43
C GLY A 1207 -1.36 46.29 11.66
N PRO A 1208 -0.52 45.30 12.03
CA PRO A 1208 -0.86 44.19 12.92
C PRO A 1208 -0.85 44.59 14.42
N ARG A 1209 -1.95 45.17 14.90
CA ARG A 1209 -2.32 45.17 16.33
C ARG A 1209 -3.64 44.42 16.61
N LEU A 1210 -3.98 43.48 15.73
CA LEU A 1210 -5.09 42.54 15.90
C LEU A 1210 -4.76 41.35 16.81
N LEU A 1211 -3.64 41.39 17.54
CA LEU A 1211 -3.22 40.36 18.50
C LEU A 1211 -2.68 40.95 19.81
N SER A 1212 -3.49 41.73 20.52
CA SER A 1212 -3.17 42.04 21.92
C SER A 1212 -4.32 41.87 22.91
N ALA A 1213 -5.34 41.06 22.61
CA ALA A 1213 -6.32 40.71 23.64
C ALA A 1213 -6.65 39.23 23.78
N LEU A 1214 -6.60 38.38 22.76
CA LEU A 1214 -6.94 36.97 22.94
C LEU A 1214 -6.06 36.06 22.07
N ALA A 1215 -5.40 35.10 22.73
CA ALA A 1215 -4.87 33.82 22.23
C ALA A 1215 -3.36 33.58 21.96
N LEU A 1216 -2.49 34.56 21.62
CA LEU A 1216 -1.08 34.20 21.27
C LEU A 1216 -0.04 34.35 22.39
N SER A 1217 -0.29 35.21 23.39
CA SER A 1217 0.65 35.41 24.52
C SER A 1217 0.59 34.25 25.55
N SER A 1218 -0.58 33.64 25.78
CA SER A 1218 -0.71 32.57 26.77
C SER A 1218 -0.11 31.23 26.28
N LEU A 1219 -0.26 30.91 24.99
CA LEU A 1219 0.18 29.63 24.42
C LEU A 1219 1.71 29.51 24.27
N ILE A 1220 2.37 30.57 23.80
CA ILE A 1220 3.83 30.56 23.59
C ILE A 1220 4.58 30.70 24.92
N THR A 1221 4.08 31.52 25.84
CA THR A 1221 4.74 31.73 27.15
C THR A 1221 4.58 30.54 28.09
N SER A 1222 3.48 29.77 28.01
CA SER A 1222 3.33 28.53 28.78
C SER A 1222 4.14 27.35 28.22
N ALA A 1223 4.31 27.27 26.90
CA ALA A 1223 5.09 26.23 26.25
C ALA A 1223 6.61 26.42 26.44
N LEU A 1224 7.09 27.66 26.41
CA LEU A 1224 8.51 27.96 26.63
C LEU A 1224 8.92 27.90 28.12
N ARG A 1225 8.05 28.24 29.07
CA ARG A 1225 8.35 28.09 30.51
C ARG A 1225 8.38 26.64 30.99
N ARG A 1226 7.59 25.72 30.41
CA ARG A 1226 7.59 24.31 30.81
C ARG A 1226 8.76 23.50 30.24
N ARG A 1227 9.39 23.95 29.14
CA ARG A 1227 10.57 23.28 28.56
C ARG A 1227 11.89 23.59 29.28
N MET A 1228 11.96 24.67 30.09
CA MET A 1228 13.16 24.99 30.87
C MET A 1228 13.16 24.40 32.30
N THR A 1229 12.08 23.78 32.76
CA THR A 1229 11.99 23.21 34.12
C THR A 1229 12.04 21.69 34.18
N SER A 1230 12.24 20.99 33.05
CA SER A 1230 12.29 19.52 33.00
C SER A 1230 13.66 18.94 32.63
N SER A 1231 14.75 19.72 32.76
CA SER A 1231 16.13 19.23 32.59
C SER A 1231 16.84 18.99 33.94
N SER A 1232 16.09 18.68 35.00
CA SER A 1232 16.61 18.15 36.25
C SER A 1232 15.57 17.17 36.82
N GLY A 1233 15.80 15.87 36.60
CA GLY A 1233 14.94 14.77 36.99
C GLY A 1233 15.19 13.55 36.14
#